data_AF-A0A5C6MMG3-F1
#
_entry.id   AF-A0A5C6MMG3-F1
#
_cell.length_a   1.000
_cell.length_b   1.000
_cell.length_c   1.000
_cell.angle_alpha   90.00
_cell.angle_beta   90.00
_cell.angle_gamma   90.00
#
_symmetry.space_group_name_H-M   'P 1'
#
loop_
_entity.id
_entity.type
_entity.pdbx_description
1 polymer ?
#
loop_
_entity_poly.entity_id
_entity_poly.type
_entity_poly.pdbx_seq_one_letter_code
_entity_poly.pdbx_strand_id
1 'polypeptide(L)'
;MKNKEFLEDYRRFMDTILEKGYAMEVPQDQLSHDDNRVWYVPHHGVYHLKKKKIRVVFDCNATFQDVPLNGQLMQGPDLTNKLIGALMRFREEPIAMMADIESMFYQVRVPGTDADLLRFLWWPNGDLSAPVKDYRMVVHLFGATSSPSVASYALRRTAEDRRGTAAPEAVETVLRNFYVDDCLKSVATEEEAVALVKSLRYLCAEGGFSLTKWVSNSRRVLSSIPAELRATELKDLDLAQDDLPTERALGVQWCTFTYRIKSQDKPKTRRGILSVVNSTYDPLGFLVPLILPAKLLMRDLCKEKLGWDEEFSDSWTERWYKWLEDLTLVSGFSISRCVKPKNFGTTKVASETSQSEKDPEKQKVIVQQNMEKYRSTMERRSVTFEQLMTAEAEIIRYSQSQCFPEEIRALCSNKPVKKSSQLYRLDPMLQDGFLRVGGRLNRAAMPAETKHPVILSKHSRVAILILNEIHEKIGHSGRNYMLLQLRQRFWIPQATSAIRKIISKCTVCRRLRGQVGEQKMAPLLEDRLLPDKPPFTNVGIDYFGPFEVKRGQSTVKRYGVMFTCLTIRAVHIEVADSLDTSACINVLRRFISRRGQISIMRSDNGTNFVGAEKELREAVKNLDQSEMEKTMQERGIKWIFNSPAASHQGGIWERQIRTVRRILGALLKEQTLTDDSLQTFLCEVESIINGRPITSVSDDPCDIEPLTPNHLLLMKTQPNMPPGIFNKDDLYARKRWRQVQYLADLFWRRWTREYLPLLQERQK
;
A
#
# COMPACT_ATOMS: atom_id res chain seq x y z
N MET A 1 -14.54 -25.63 -38.12
CA MET A 1 -15.18 -24.69 -37.16
C MET A 1 -16.64 -24.47 -37.55
N LYS A 2 -17.54 -24.25 -36.59
CA LYS A 2 -18.99 -24.05 -36.84
C LYS A 2 -19.34 -22.71 -37.52
N ASN A 3 -18.45 -21.72 -37.49
CA ASN A 3 -18.61 -20.41 -38.12
C ASN A 3 -17.53 -20.21 -39.20
N LYS A 4 -17.96 -20.03 -40.46
CA LYS A 4 -17.05 -19.84 -41.62
C LYS A 4 -16.40 -18.45 -41.65
N GLU A 5 -17.16 -17.40 -41.36
CA GLU A 5 -16.67 -16.02 -41.31
C GLU A 5 -15.57 -15.86 -40.27
N PHE A 6 -15.76 -16.45 -39.07
CA PHE A 6 -14.74 -16.45 -38.02
C PHE A 6 -13.44 -17.11 -38.49
N LEU A 7 -13.53 -18.22 -39.22
CA LEU A 7 -12.35 -18.93 -39.73
C LEU A 7 -11.63 -18.10 -40.79
N GLU A 8 -12.36 -17.47 -41.71
CA GLU A 8 -11.79 -16.61 -42.76
C GLU A 8 -11.10 -15.37 -42.18
N ASP A 9 -11.73 -14.72 -41.20
CA ASP A 9 -11.15 -13.59 -40.48
C ASP A 9 -9.88 -13.98 -39.72
N TYR A 10 -9.89 -15.17 -39.09
CA TYR A 10 -8.73 -15.71 -38.39
C TYR A 10 -7.60 -16.02 -39.36
N ARG A 11 -7.90 -16.68 -40.48
CA ARG A 11 -6.93 -16.97 -41.55
C ARG A 11 -6.28 -15.70 -42.05
N ARG A 12 -7.07 -14.69 -42.39
CA ARG A 12 -6.55 -13.39 -42.85
C ARG A 12 -5.60 -12.75 -41.84
N PHE A 13 -5.88 -12.86 -40.54
CA PHE A 13 -4.96 -12.39 -39.51
C PHE A 13 -3.65 -13.19 -39.51
N MET A 14 -3.73 -14.52 -39.57
CA MET A 14 -2.54 -15.40 -39.55
C MET A 14 -1.69 -15.22 -40.80
N ASP A 15 -2.31 -15.08 -41.96
CA ASP A 15 -1.61 -14.81 -43.22
C ASP A 15 -0.89 -13.45 -43.14
N THR A 16 -1.54 -12.42 -42.58
CA THR A 16 -0.91 -11.11 -42.38
C THR A 16 0.34 -11.17 -41.49
N ILE A 17 0.33 -11.93 -40.39
CA ILE A 17 1.51 -12.03 -39.50
C ILE A 17 2.65 -12.80 -40.16
N LEU A 18 2.34 -13.80 -41.00
CA LEU A 18 3.33 -14.60 -41.71
C LEU A 18 3.93 -13.83 -42.90
N GLU A 19 3.09 -13.17 -43.72
CA GLU A 19 3.52 -12.34 -44.85
C GLU A 19 4.38 -11.16 -44.41
N LYS A 20 4.03 -10.50 -43.29
CA LYS A 20 4.85 -9.43 -42.71
C LYS A 20 6.12 -9.92 -42.00
N GLY A 21 6.32 -11.24 -41.89
CA GLY A 21 7.48 -11.82 -41.21
C GLY A 21 7.50 -11.60 -39.70
N TYR A 22 6.35 -11.38 -39.07
CA TYR A 22 6.23 -11.28 -37.60
C TYR A 22 6.25 -12.67 -36.94
N ALA A 23 5.83 -13.69 -37.68
CA ALA A 23 5.96 -15.08 -37.32
C ALA A 23 6.58 -15.87 -38.48
N MET A 24 7.18 -17.01 -38.15
CA MET A 24 7.73 -17.94 -39.15
C MET A 24 7.46 -19.39 -38.73
N GLU A 25 7.41 -20.30 -39.70
CA GLU A 25 7.43 -21.74 -39.44
C GLU A 25 8.77 -22.11 -38.79
N VAL A 26 8.74 -22.95 -37.75
CA VAL A 26 9.96 -23.43 -37.09
C VAL A 26 10.65 -24.43 -38.02
N PRO A 27 11.93 -24.22 -38.39
CA PRO A 27 12.67 -25.15 -39.22
C PRO A 27 12.75 -26.55 -38.58
N GLN A 28 12.71 -27.60 -39.41
CA GLN A 28 12.62 -28.98 -38.93
C GLN A 28 13.84 -29.40 -38.09
N ASP A 29 15.01 -28.84 -38.38
CA ASP A 29 16.26 -28.97 -37.61
C ASP A 29 16.22 -28.28 -36.25
N GLN A 30 15.27 -27.38 -36.00
CA GLN A 30 15.11 -26.61 -34.77
C GLN A 30 13.91 -27.06 -33.93
N LEU A 31 13.19 -28.10 -34.36
CA LEU A 31 12.05 -28.63 -33.60
C LEU A 31 12.50 -29.28 -32.28
N SER A 32 13.62 -30.00 -32.29
CA SER A 32 14.26 -30.58 -31.10
C SER A 32 15.31 -29.61 -30.55
N HIS A 33 15.04 -29.01 -29.40
CA HIS A 33 15.98 -28.14 -28.70
C HIS A 33 16.37 -28.78 -27.36
N ASP A 34 17.67 -29.00 -27.13
CA ASP A 34 18.19 -29.72 -25.95
C ASP A 34 18.19 -28.88 -24.65
N ASP A 35 17.89 -27.58 -24.73
CA ASP A 35 18.04 -26.62 -23.62
C ASP A 35 16.77 -26.36 -22.80
N ASN A 36 15.67 -27.06 -23.06
CA ASN A 36 14.35 -26.88 -22.41
C ASN A 36 13.77 -25.44 -22.52
N ARG A 37 14.22 -24.60 -23.46
CA ARG A 37 13.72 -23.21 -23.64
C ARG A 37 12.64 -23.10 -24.71
N VAL A 38 11.68 -24.04 -24.70
CA VAL A 38 10.56 -24.06 -25.65
C VAL A 38 9.25 -23.84 -24.92
N TRP A 39 8.41 -22.93 -25.41
CA TRP A 39 7.09 -22.68 -24.85
C TRP A 39 6.04 -22.41 -25.93
N TYR A 40 4.88 -23.05 -25.78
CA TYR A 40 3.74 -22.88 -26.69
C TYR A 40 2.72 -21.92 -26.10
N VAL A 41 2.46 -20.83 -26.82
CA VAL A 41 1.50 -19.80 -26.47
C VAL A 41 0.17 -20.11 -27.19
N PRO A 42 -0.90 -20.48 -26.46
CA PRO A 42 -2.19 -20.69 -27.08
C PRO A 42 -2.75 -19.36 -27.59
N HIS A 43 -3.53 -19.43 -28.68
CA HIS A 43 -4.12 -18.24 -29.30
C HIS A 43 -5.60 -18.45 -29.62
N HIS A 44 -6.38 -17.38 -29.46
CA HIS A 44 -7.82 -17.40 -29.70
C HIS A 44 -8.32 -16.07 -30.27
N GLY A 45 -9.41 -16.11 -31.02
CA GLY A 45 -9.97 -14.95 -31.70
C GLY A 45 -11.10 -14.32 -30.89
N VAL A 46 -11.06 -13.01 -30.70
CA VAL A 46 -12.11 -12.23 -30.04
C VAL A 46 -12.58 -11.12 -30.97
N TYR A 47 -13.89 -11.02 -31.18
CA TYR A 47 -14.47 -9.91 -31.94
C TYR A 47 -14.59 -8.65 -31.09
N HIS A 48 -14.15 -7.52 -31.64
CA HIS A 48 -14.43 -6.22 -31.03
C HIS A 48 -15.93 -5.88 -31.18
N LEU A 49 -16.68 -5.89 -30.07
CA LEU A 49 -18.14 -5.72 -30.00
C LEU A 49 -18.73 -4.61 -30.91
N LYS A 50 -18.01 -3.50 -31.09
CA LYS A 50 -18.47 -2.36 -31.92
C LYS A 50 -17.93 -2.35 -33.35
N LYS A 51 -16.75 -2.91 -33.58
CA LYS A 51 -16.02 -2.78 -34.87
C LYS A 51 -16.18 -4.05 -35.72
N LYS A 52 -16.74 -5.12 -35.15
CA LYS A 52 -16.87 -6.46 -35.74
C LYS A 52 -15.56 -6.99 -36.37
N LYS A 53 -14.41 -6.47 -35.93
CA LYS A 53 -13.09 -6.88 -36.38
C LYS A 53 -12.54 -7.92 -35.40
N ILE A 54 -12.03 -9.03 -35.93
CA ILE A 54 -11.36 -10.06 -35.13
C ILE A 54 -10.04 -9.51 -34.57
N ARG A 55 -9.71 -9.90 -33.35
CA ARG A 55 -8.38 -9.77 -32.75
C ARG A 55 -7.95 -11.14 -32.28
N VAL A 56 -6.83 -11.64 -32.79
CA VAL A 56 -6.22 -12.86 -32.27
C VAL A 56 -5.36 -12.48 -31.06
N VAL A 57 -5.64 -13.12 -29.94
CA VAL A 57 -4.97 -12.92 -28.66
C VAL A 57 -4.07 -14.12 -28.41
N PHE A 58 -2.79 -13.85 -28.20
CA PHE A 58 -1.81 -14.82 -27.73
C PHE A 58 -1.79 -14.80 -26.19
N ASP A 59 -2.25 -15.88 -25.57
CA ASP A 59 -2.46 -15.93 -24.12
C ASP A 59 -1.20 -16.40 -23.39
N CYS A 60 -0.36 -15.43 -23.02
CA CYS A 60 0.85 -15.68 -22.23
C CYS A 60 0.58 -15.98 -20.74
N ASN A 61 -0.68 -15.94 -20.29
CA ASN A 61 -1.08 -16.35 -18.94
C ASN A 61 -1.64 -17.78 -18.89
N ALA A 62 -1.83 -18.42 -20.04
CA ALA A 62 -2.20 -19.83 -20.08
C ALA A 62 -1.14 -20.66 -19.37
N THR A 63 -1.58 -21.51 -18.44
CA THR A 63 -0.71 -22.33 -17.62
C THR A 63 -0.50 -23.70 -18.24
N PHE A 64 0.75 -24.16 -18.25
CA PHE A 64 1.10 -25.55 -18.48
C PHE A 64 1.97 -26.01 -17.32
N GLN A 65 1.61 -27.15 -16.71
CA GLN A 65 2.26 -27.64 -15.48
C GLN A 65 2.33 -26.54 -14.38
N ASP A 66 1.23 -25.81 -14.19
CA ASP A 66 1.09 -24.70 -13.22
C ASP A 66 2.04 -23.51 -13.42
N VAL A 67 2.71 -23.42 -14.57
CA VAL A 67 3.58 -22.30 -14.93
C VAL A 67 2.95 -21.52 -16.10
N PRO A 68 2.73 -20.21 -15.99
CA PRO A 68 2.44 -19.33 -17.12
C PRO A 68 3.73 -18.66 -17.64
N LEU A 69 3.80 -18.37 -18.94
CA LEU A 69 4.93 -17.66 -19.53
C LEU A 69 5.16 -16.30 -18.85
N ASN A 70 4.09 -15.53 -18.64
CA ASN A 70 4.15 -14.24 -17.96
C ASN A 70 4.66 -14.34 -16.50
N GLY A 71 4.59 -15.50 -15.86
CA GLY A 71 5.17 -15.73 -14.54
C GLY A 71 6.69 -15.90 -14.56
N GLN A 72 7.27 -16.17 -15.74
CA GLN A 72 8.71 -16.33 -15.97
C GLN A 72 9.35 -15.11 -16.67
N LEU A 73 8.54 -14.21 -17.22
CA LEU A 73 9.00 -12.98 -17.85
C LEU A 73 9.11 -11.83 -16.84
N MET A 74 10.23 -11.11 -16.86
CA MET A 74 10.36 -9.85 -16.13
C MET A 74 9.60 -8.73 -16.86
N GLN A 75 8.79 -7.97 -16.13
CA GLN A 75 8.02 -6.84 -16.69
C GLN A 75 8.91 -5.72 -17.24
N GLY A 76 10.08 -5.52 -16.65
CA GLY A 76 10.94 -4.37 -16.93
C GLY A 76 10.45 -3.06 -16.28
N PRO A 77 11.23 -1.97 -16.37
CA PRO A 77 10.85 -0.67 -15.82
C PRO A 77 9.68 -0.04 -16.59
N ASP A 78 8.88 0.77 -15.90
CA ASP A 78 7.86 1.60 -16.54
C ASP A 78 8.51 2.83 -17.20
N LEU A 79 8.61 2.79 -18.53
CA LEU A 79 9.18 3.85 -19.35
C LEU A 79 8.09 4.73 -20.01
N THR A 80 6.83 4.49 -19.67
CA THR A 80 5.67 5.17 -20.25
C THR A 80 5.57 6.58 -19.72
N ASN A 81 5.33 7.55 -20.61
CA ASN A 81 5.03 8.90 -20.15
C ASN A 81 3.70 8.93 -19.39
N LYS A 82 3.62 9.77 -18.35
CA LYS A 82 2.36 9.97 -17.63
C LYS A 82 1.30 10.54 -18.58
N LEU A 83 0.13 9.90 -18.63
CA LEU A 83 -1.03 10.31 -19.43
C LEU A 83 -1.34 11.81 -19.29
N ILE A 84 -1.46 12.29 -18.04
CA ILE A 84 -1.74 13.70 -17.74
C ILE A 84 -0.64 14.61 -18.32
N GLY A 85 0.61 14.18 -18.26
CA GLY A 85 1.73 14.94 -18.83
C GLY A 85 1.66 15.05 -20.34
N ALA A 86 1.35 13.95 -21.04
CA ALA A 86 1.17 13.96 -22.49
C ALA A 86 0.00 14.85 -22.91
N LEU A 87 -1.15 14.73 -22.23
CA LEU A 87 -2.33 15.56 -22.48
C LEU A 87 -2.09 17.04 -22.17
N MET A 88 -1.34 17.38 -21.11
CA MET A 88 -1.01 18.77 -20.80
C MET A 88 -0.11 19.40 -21.86
N ARG A 89 0.95 18.69 -22.30
CA ARG A 89 1.81 19.15 -23.40
C ARG A 89 1.06 19.31 -24.71
N PHE A 90 0.13 18.40 -24.98
CA PHE A 90 -0.73 18.47 -26.15
C PHE A 90 -1.66 19.67 -26.17
N ARG A 91 -1.84 20.35 -25.03
CA ARG A 91 -2.66 21.56 -24.89
C ARG A 91 -1.85 22.85 -24.99
N GLU A 92 -0.52 22.78 -25.03
CA GLU A 92 0.34 23.97 -24.90
C GLU A 92 0.16 24.95 -26.05
N GLU A 93 0.06 24.47 -27.29
CA GLU A 93 0.15 25.32 -28.50
C GLU A 93 -1.07 25.16 -29.43
N PRO A 94 -1.37 26.11 -30.34
CA PRO A 94 -2.60 26.11 -31.15
C PRO A 94 -2.65 25.06 -32.26
N ILE A 95 -1.53 24.69 -32.89
CA ILE A 95 -1.51 23.66 -33.93
C ILE A 95 -1.19 22.33 -33.28
N ALA A 96 -2.06 21.34 -33.46
CA ALA A 96 -1.94 20.05 -32.80
C ALA A 96 -2.01 18.91 -33.82
N MET A 97 -1.25 17.86 -33.54
CA MET A 97 -1.10 16.69 -34.40
C MET A 97 -1.03 15.42 -33.56
N MET A 98 -1.60 14.36 -34.12
CA MET A 98 -1.57 13.01 -33.55
C MET A 98 -1.08 12.01 -34.57
N ALA A 99 -0.43 10.97 -34.08
CA ALA A 99 -0.05 9.80 -34.85
C ALA A 99 -0.05 8.55 -33.96
N ASP A 100 -0.06 7.38 -34.57
CA ASP A 100 -0.05 6.07 -33.94
C ASP A 100 1.12 5.25 -34.52
N ILE A 101 1.87 4.56 -33.66
CA ILE A 101 2.86 3.58 -34.13
C ILE A 101 2.11 2.32 -34.56
N GLU A 102 2.21 1.98 -35.85
CA GLU A 102 1.54 0.80 -36.39
C GLU A 102 2.03 -0.47 -35.68
N SER A 103 1.14 -1.14 -34.95
CA SER A 103 1.46 -2.43 -34.32
C SER A 103 2.79 -2.40 -33.56
N MET A 104 2.99 -1.38 -32.72
CA MET A 104 4.26 -1.05 -32.05
C MET A 104 5.08 -2.25 -31.56
N PHE A 105 4.46 -3.24 -30.91
CA PHE A 105 5.17 -4.41 -30.39
C PHE A 105 5.74 -5.30 -31.49
N TYR A 106 5.03 -5.47 -32.61
CA TYR A 106 5.48 -6.27 -33.75
C TYR A 106 6.65 -5.63 -34.52
N GLN A 107 6.95 -4.36 -34.27
CA GLN A 107 8.11 -3.70 -34.88
C GLN A 107 9.41 -3.95 -34.09
N VAL A 108 9.35 -4.64 -32.94
CA VAL A 108 10.51 -4.96 -32.12
C VAL A 108 10.77 -6.46 -32.13
N ARG A 109 11.94 -6.85 -32.63
CA ARG A 109 12.35 -8.26 -32.74
C ARG A 109 12.70 -8.86 -31.38
N VAL A 110 12.39 -10.14 -31.23
CA VAL A 110 12.82 -10.98 -30.10
C VAL A 110 14.15 -11.63 -30.49
N PRO A 111 15.13 -11.73 -29.57
CA PRO A 111 16.37 -12.47 -29.82
C PRO A 111 16.08 -13.91 -30.26
N GLY A 112 16.84 -14.43 -31.23
CA GLY A 112 16.63 -15.78 -31.75
C GLY A 112 16.68 -16.88 -30.67
N THR A 113 17.49 -16.68 -29.63
CA THR A 113 17.62 -17.58 -28.46
C THR A 113 16.37 -17.64 -27.58
N ASP A 114 15.45 -16.67 -27.71
CA ASP A 114 14.24 -16.57 -26.89
C ASP A 114 12.96 -16.68 -27.74
N ALA A 115 13.06 -16.66 -29.09
CA ALA A 115 11.91 -16.73 -29.99
C ALA A 115 11.10 -18.03 -29.82
N ASP A 116 11.77 -19.12 -29.43
CA ASP A 116 11.12 -20.42 -29.18
C ASP A 116 10.30 -20.47 -27.88
N LEU A 117 10.38 -19.44 -27.04
CA LEU A 117 9.45 -19.23 -25.93
C LEU A 117 8.09 -18.66 -26.39
N LEU A 118 7.98 -18.29 -27.67
CA LEU A 118 6.78 -17.73 -28.28
C LEU A 118 6.28 -18.62 -29.43
N ARG A 119 6.45 -19.95 -29.32
CA ARG A 119 5.90 -20.89 -30.30
C ARG A 119 4.39 -20.92 -30.24
N PHE A 120 3.74 -21.26 -31.34
CA PHE A 120 2.32 -21.51 -31.42
C PHE A 120 2.02 -22.52 -32.53
N LEU A 121 0.84 -23.12 -32.47
CA LEU A 121 0.43 -24.18 -33.40
C LEU A 121 -0.56 -23.64 -34.41
N TRP A 122 -0.30 -23.82 -35.70
CA TRP A 122 -1.21 -23.37 -36.75
C TRP A 122 -1.30 -24.37 -37.91
N TRP A 123 -2.45 -24.35 -38.59
CA TRP A 123 -2.66 -25.13 -39.81
C TRP A 123 -2.07 -24.37 -41.00
N PRO A 124 -1.18 -24.98 -41.80
CA PRO A 124 -0.66 -24.36 -43.02
C PRO A 124 -1.79 -23.87 -43.93
N ASN A 125 -1.71 -22.62 -44.41
CA ASN A 125 -2.75 -21.96 -45.20
C ASN A 125 -4.15 -21.94 -44.54
N GLY A 126 -4.20 -22.17 -43.22
CA GLY A 126 -5.43 -22.35 -42.47
C GLY A 126 -6.23 -23.60 -42.83
N ASP A 127 -5.65 -24.56 -43.56
CA ASP A 127 -6.32 -25.79 -43.95
C ASP A 127 -6.46 -26.74 -42.74
N LEU A 128 -7.67 -26.83 -42.20
CA LEU A 128 -7.96 -27.66 -41.03
C LEU A 128 -7.81 -29.16 -41.29
N SER A 129 -7.68 -29.58 -42.55
CA SER A 129 -7.40 -30.97 -42.93
C SER A 129 -5.91 -31.31 -42.99
N ALA A 130 -5.05 -30.29 -43.09
CA ALA A 130 -3.61 -30.46 -43.07
C ALA A 130 -3.09 -30.76 -41.65
N PRO A 131 -1.92 -31.40 -41.50
CA PRO A 131 -1.28 -31.55 -40.20
C PRO A 131 -0.90 -30.17 -39.63
N VAL A 132 -1.12 -30.00 -38.33
CA VAL A 132 -0.71 -28.81 -37.59
C VAL A 132 0.82 -28.70 -37.63
N LYS A 133 1.33 -27.47 -37.76
CA LYS A 133 2.76 -27.18 -37.72
C LYS A 133 3.12 -26.18 -36.61
N ASP A 134 4.38 -26.22 -36.24
CA ASP A 134 5.02 -25.32 -35.29
C ASP A 134 5.41 -24.01 -35.96
N TYR A 135 4.92 -22.92 -35.41
CA TYR A 135 5.31 -21.56 -35.76
C TYR A 135 5.88 -20.87 -34.54
N ARG A 136 6.67 -19.81 -34.74
CA ARG A 136 7.14 -18.94 -33.66
C ARG A 136 7.02 -17.48 -34.01
N MET A 137 6.67 -16.67 -33.00
CA MET A 137 6.76 -15.22 -33.13
C MET A 137 8.23 -14.80 -33.06
N VAL A 138 8.68 -14.00 -34.02
CA VAL A 138 10.05 -13.43 -34.04
C VAL A 138 10.08 -11.98 -33.57
N VAL A 139 8.93 -11.47 -33.12
CA VAL A 139 8.71 -10.12 -32.63
C VAL A 139 7.93 -10.15 -31.33
N HIS A 140 8.01 -9.07 -30.55
CA HIS A 140 7.29 -8.96 -29.30
C HIS A 140 5.78 -8.96 -29.55
N LEU A 141 5.05 -9.79 -28.81
CA LEU A 141 3.62 -9.97 -28.99
C LEU A 141 2.78 -9.24 -27.93
N PHE A 142 1.53 -8.94 -28.29
CA PHE A 142 0.55 -8.38 -27.38
C PHE A 142 0.06 -9.46 -26.40
N GLY A 143 0.31 -9.26 -25.10
CA GLY A 143 -0.06 -10.21 -24.05
C GLY A 143 1.11 -10.63 -23.14
N ALA A 144 2.34 -10.50 -23.63
CA ALA A 144 3.55 -10.76 -22.85
C ALA A 144 3.88 -9.57 -21.93
N THR A 145 4.14 -9.85 -20.65
CA THR A 145 4.37 -8.82 -19.61
C THR A 145 5.58 -7.94 -19.90
N SER A 146 6.60 -8.45 -20.61
CA SER A 146 7.83 -7.73 -20.95
C SER A 146 7.69 -6.81 -22.17
N SER A 147 6.76 -7.10 -23.10
CA SER A 147 6.65 -6.39 -24.39
C SER A 147 6.50 -4.87 -24.26
N PRO A 148 5.67 -4.31 -23.34
CA PRO A 148 5.51 -2.86 -23.25
C PRO A 148 6.80 -2.12 -22.86
N SER A 149 7.57 -2.68 -21.92
CA SER A 149 8.82 -2.08 -21.47
C SER A 149 9.88 -2.13 -22.56
N VAL A 150 10.03 -3.28 -23.22
CA VAL A 150 11.01 -3.47 -24.31
C VAL A 150 10.70 -2.57 -25.50
N ALA A 151 9.44 -2.48 -25.93
CA ALA A 151 9.06 -1.64 -27.05
C ALA A 151 9.24 -0.15 -26.75
N SER A 152 8.87 0.28 -25.54
CA SER A 152 9.08 1.66 -25.08
C SER A 152 10.58 1.98 -25.00
N TYR A 153 11.39 1.05 -24.51
CA TYR A 153 12.84 1.20 -24.47
C TYR A 153 13.43 1.36 -25.88
N ALA A 154 13.06 0.49 -26.83
CA ALA A 154 13.55 0.54 -28.21
C ALA A 154 13.21 1.88 -28.90
N LEU A 155 11.98 2.38 -28.71
CA LEU A 155 11.57 3.68 -29.25
C LEU A 155 12.38 4.83 -28.63
N ARG A 156 12.53 4.86 -27.31
CA ARG A 156 13.31 5.91 -26.61
C ARG A 156 14.79 5.85 -26.98
N ARG A 157 15.35 4.64 -27.07
CA ARG A 157 16.74 4.41 -27.41
C ARG A 157 17.04 4.90 -28.83
N THR A 158 16.13 4.68 -29.77
CA THR A 158 16.21 5.26 -31.13
C THR A 158 16.39 6.77 -31.06
N ALA A 159 15.57 7.47 -30.28
CA ALA A 159 15.68 8.93 -30.13
C ALA A 159 16.98 9.37 -29.42
N GLU A 160 17.41 8.65 -28.39
CA GLU A 160 18.64 8.95 -27.64
C GLU A 160 19.90 8.79 -28.50
N ASP A 161 20.00 7.71 -29.26
CA ASP A 161 21.13 7.42 -30.14
C ASP A 161 21.28 8.47 -31.26
N ARG A 162 20.20 9.19 -31.62
CA ARG A 162 20.20 10.24 -32.65
C ARG A 162 20.15 11.66 -32.10
N ARG A 163 20.35 11.86 -30.79
CA ARG A 163 20.27 13.17 -30.12
C ARG A 163 21.23 14.25 -30.69
N GLY A 164 22.24 13.86 -31.48
CA GLY A 164 23.17 14.77 -32.17
C GLY A 164 22.98 14.91 -33.68
N THR A 165 22.20 14.03 -34.32
CA THR A 165 22.02 13.99 -35.79
C THR A 165 20.59 14.29 -36.23
N ALA A 166 19.60 13.92 -35.42
CA ALA A 166 18.20 14.19 -35.69
C ALA A 166 17.77 15.57 -35.18
N ALA A 167 16.64 16.07 -35.71
CA ALA A 167 16.04 17.31 -35.25
C ALA A 167 15.77 17.25 -33.73
N PRO A 168 16.26 18.22 -32.93
CA PRO A 168 16.10 18.19 -31.47
C PRO A 168 14.65 18.08 -31.02
N GLU A 169 13.73 18.70 -31.76
CA GLU A 169 12.31 18.65 -31.44
C GLU A 169 11.68 17.27 -31.70
N ALA A 170 12.12 16.54 -32.73
CA ALA A 170 11.67 15.18 -32.99
C ALA A 170 12.12 14.24 -31.86
N VAL A 171 13.38 14.36 -31.43
CA VAL A 171 13.94 13.59 -30.30
C VAL A 171 13.14 13.86 -29.03
N GLU A 172 12.91 15.13 -28.70
CA GLU A 172 12.15 15.50 -27.50
C GLU A 172 10.69 15.01 -27.57
N THR A 173 10.09 15.05 -28.77
CA THR A 173 8.74 14.54 -29.01
C THR A 173 8.66 13.04 -28.75
N VAL A 174 9.62 12.23 -29.23
CA VAL A 174 9.66 10.79 -28.93
C VAL A 174 9.77 10.56 -27.42
N LEU A 175 10.63 11.31 -26.73
CA LEU A 175 10.89 11.10 -25.31
C LEU A 175 9.71 11.52 -24.41
N ARG A 176 8.92 12.53 -24.79
CA ARG A 176 7.93 13.15 -23.89
C ARG A 176 6.50 13.15 -24.39
N ASN A 177 6.24 12.96 -25.68
CA ASN A 177 4.91 13.16 -26.25
C ASN A 177 4.24 11.87 -26.71
N PHE A 178 4.92 10.72 -26.62
CA PHE A 178 4.29 9.41 -26.78
C PHE A 178 3.68 8.92 -25.47
N TYR A 179 2.43 8.46 -25.53
CA TYR A 179 1.78 7.64 -24.53
C TYR A 179 1.59 6.24 -25.12
N VAL A 180 2.53 5.34 -24.80
CA VAL A 180 2.65 4.03 -25.47
C VAL A 180 2.86 4.25 -26.98
N ASP A 181 1.89 3.85 -27.82
CA ASP A 181 1.88 3.93 -29.28
C ASP A 181 1.33 5.27 -29.81
N ASP A 182 0.59 6.03 -28.98
CA ASP A 182 -0.04 7.28 -29.36
C ASP A 182 0.90 8.48 -29.18
N CYS A 183 1.21 9.19 -30.26
CA CYS A 183 1.92 10.48 -30.25
C CYS A 183 0.92 11.64 -30.15
N LEU A 184 1.12 12.52 -29.16
CA LEU A 184 0.31 13.72 -28.93
C LEU A 184 1.20 14.96 -28.83
N LYS A 185 1.24 15.78 -29.88
CA LYS A 185 2.09 16.97 -29.92
C LYS A 185 1.34 18.21 -30.41
N SER A 186 1.70 19.37 -29.85
CA SER A 186 1.27 20.66 -30.35
C SER A 186 2.46 21.61 -30.52
N VAL A 187 2.39 22.49 -31.50
CA VAL A 187 3.40 23.49 -31.90
C VAL A 187 2.73 24.81 -32.26
N ALA A 188 3.52 25.90 -32.30
CA ALA A 188 2.98 27.24 -32.40
C ALA A 188 2.46 27.57 -33.82
N THR A 189 3.13 27.04 -34.85
CA THR A 189 2.85 27.36 -36.25
C THR A 189 2.61 26.12 -37.12
N GLU A 190 1.97 26.29 -38.27
CA GLU A 190 1.73 25.19 -39.22
C GLU A 190 3.05 24.74 -39.87
N GLU A 191 3.98 25.67 -40.09
CA GLU A 191 5.32 25.42 -40.63
C GLU A 191 6.13 24.49 -39.72
N GLU A 192 6.16 24.79 -38.42
CA GLU A 192 6.78 23.92 -37.40
C GLU A 192 6.13 22.53 -37.40
N ALA A 193 4.80 22.46 -37.53
CA ALA A 193 4.09 21.19 -37.55
C ALA A 193 4.49 20.35 -38.75
N VAL A 194 4.50 20.93 -39.96
CA VAL A 194 4.90 20.23 -41.19
C VAL A 194 6.36 19.75 -41.10
N ALA A 195 7.28 20.57 -40.57
CA ALA A 195 8.67 20.19 -40.37
C ALA A 195 8.83 19.06 -39.34
N LEU A 196 8.08 19.14 -38.23
CA LEU A 196 8.11 18.12 -37.19
C LEU A 196 7.55 16.79 -37.66
N VAL A 197 6.45 16.79 -38.42
CA VAL A 197 5.89 15.56 -39.00
C VAL A 197 6.92 14.84 -39.86
N LYS A 198 7.64 15.57 -40.73
CA LYS A 198 8.69 14.99 -41.58
C LYS A 198 9.84 14.43 -40.77
N SER A 199 10.38 15.22 -39.83
CA SER A 199 11.52 14.80 -39.01
C SER A 199 11.18 13.66 -38.05
N LEU A 200 9.98 13.65 -37.47
CA LEU A 200 9.50 12.59 -36.58
C LEU A 200 9.31 11.28 -37.34
N ARG A 201 8.72 11.32 -38.54
CA ARG A 201 8.60 10.13 -39.41
C ARG A 201 9.97 9.56 -39.77
N TYR A 202 10.92 10.42 -40.13
CA TYR A 202 12.28 10.00 -40.45
C TYR A 202 12.96 9.35 -39.24
N LEU A 203 12.95 10.01 -38.08
CA LEU A 203 13.55 9.50 -36.84
C LEU A 203 12.96 8.15 -36.41
N CYS A 204 11.63 8.01 -36.44
CA CYS A 204 10.97 6.76 -36.10
C CYS A 204 11.33 5.65 -37.11
N ALA A 205 11.34 5.96 -38.42
CA ALA A 205 11.68 5.00 -39.46
C ALA A 205 13.13 4.47 -39.34
N GLU A 206 14.09 5.30 -38.91
CA GLU A 206 15.46 4.84 -38.61
C GLU A 206 15.53 3.80 -37.48
N GLY A 207 14.56 3.83 -36.55
CA GLY A 207 14.39 2.81 -35.50
C GLY A 207 13.52 1.62 -35.91
N GLY A 208 13.04 1.58 -37.15
CA GLY A 208 12.06 0.59 -37.63
C GLY A 208 10.61 0.89 -37.25
N PHE A 209 10.34 2.06 -36.66
CA PHE A 209 9.00 2.45 -36.23
C PHE A 209 8.22 3.21 -37.31
N SER A 210 7.04 2.71 -37.68
CA SER A 210 6.18 3.34 -38.69
C SER A 210 5.02 4.11 -38.06
N LEU A 211 4.95 5.41 -38.33
CA LEU A 211 3.87 6.29 -37.86
C LEU A 211 2.72 6.36 -38.86
N THR A 212 1.51 6.08 -38.38
CA THR A 212 0.27 6.01 -39.15
C THR A 212 -0.86 6.77 -38.42
N LYS A 213 -2.08 6.71 -38.99
CA LYS A 213 -3.30 7.33 -38.45
C LYS A 213 -3.11 8.81 -38.08
N TRP A 214 -2.40 9.54 -38.93
CA TRP A 214 -2.15 10.95 -38.68
C TRP A 214 -3.44 11.77 -38.69
N VAL A 215 -3.57 12.66 -37.72
CA VAL A 215 -4.68 13.61 -37.57
C VAL A 215 -4.11 14.98 -37.15
N SER A 216 -4.68 16.08 -37.65
CA SER A 216 -4.35 17.43 -37.21
C SER A 216 -5.57 18.35 -37.26
N ASN A 217 -5.57 19.40 -36.45
CA ASN A 217 -6.58 20.47 -36.53
C ASN A 217 -6.28 21.51 -37.63
N SER A 218 -5.18 21.36 -38.38
CA SER A 218 -4.86 22.19 -39.54
C SER A 218 -4.93 21.38 -40.83
N ARG A 219 -5.71 21.88 -41.80
CA ARG A 219 -5.82 21.31 -43.16
C ARG A 219 -4.49 21.34 -43.90
N ARG A 220 -3.67 22.37 -43.69
CA ARG A 220 -2.35 22.51 -44.30
C ARG A 220 -1.38 21.44 -43.80
N VAL A 221 -1.39 21.17 -42.49
CA VAL A 221 -0.59 20.10 -41.89
C VAL A 221 -1.03 18.74 -42.44
N LEU A 222 -2.33 18.45 -42.48
CA LEU A 222 -2.86 17.21 -43.05
C LEU A 222 -2.50 17.01 -44.53
N SER A 223 -2.56 18.08 -45.32
CA SER A 223 -2.22 18.05 -46.75
C SER A 223 -0.75 17.69 -46.99
N SER A 224 0.15 17.99 -46.04
CA SER A 224 1.56 17.62 -46.11
C SER A 224 1.84 16.13 -45.86
N ILE A 225 0.84 15.38 -45.35
CA ILE A 225 0.96 13.98 -44.98
C ILE A 225 0.37 13.11 -46.10
N PRO A 226 1.05 12.04 -46.55
CA PRO A 226 0.50 11.10 -47.52
C PRO A 226 -0.86 10.52 -47.07
N ALA A 227 -1.83 10.44 -47.99
CA ALA A 227 -3.20 10.01 -47.69
C ALA A 227 -3.25 8.62 -47.02
N GLU A 228 -2.40 7.70 -47.44
CA GLU A 228 -2.29 6.34 -46.89
C GLU A 228 -1.94 6.29 -45.39
N LEU A 229 -1.23 7.31 -44.89
CA LEU A 229 -0.80 7.42 -43.50
C LEU A 229 -1.79 8.20 -42.62
N ARG A 230 -2.81 8.85 -43.21
CA ARG A 230 -3.86 9.56 -42.47
C ARG A 230 -4.81 8.58 -41.79
N ALA A 231 -5.52 9.02 -40.75
CA ALA A 231 -6.58 8.22 -40.15
C ALA A 231 -7.64 7.83 -41.19
N THR A 232 -8.24 6.65 -41.05
CA THR A 232 -9.18 6.09 -42.06
C THR A 232 -10.33 7.05 -42.38
N GLU A 233 -10.84 7.77 -41.37
CA GLU A 233 -11.93 8.75 -41.50
C GLU A 233 -11.51 10.00 -42.31
N LEU A 234 -10.21 10.19 -42.55
CA LEU A 234 -9.62 11.31 -43.30
C LEU A 234 -9.12 10.91 -44.70
N LYS A 235 -9.15 9.62 -45.05
CA LYS A 235 -8.58 9.13 -46.33
C LYS A 235 -9.41 9.55 -47.54
N ASP A 236 -10.72 9.62 -47.36
CA ASP A 236 -11.69 9.93 -48.41
C ASP A 236 -12.25 11.37 -48.30
N LEU A 237 -11.69 12.19 -47.41
CA LEU A 237 -12.17 13.55 -47.13
C LEU A 237 -11.56 14.57 -48.11
N ASP A 238 -12.38 15.43 -48.71
CA ASP A 238 -11.88 16.57 -49.48
C ASP A 238 -11.42 17.67 -48.51
N LEU A 239 -10.10 17.73 -48.29
CA LEU A 239 -9.49 18.72 -47.38
C LEU A 239 -9.73 20.18 -47.81
N ALA A 240 -10.18 20.45 -49.03
CA ALA A 240 -10.54 21.80 -49.49
C ALA A 240 -11.97 22.19 -49.10
N GLN A 241 -12.93 21.26 -49.09
CA GLN A 241 -14.35 21.56 -48.95
C GLN A 241 -14.98 21.04 -47.64
N ASP A 242 -14.47 19.95 -47.07
CA ASP A 242 -15.12 19.25 -45.96
C ASP A 242 -14.65 19.71 -44.56
N ASP A 243 -15.57 19.75 -43.60
CA ASP A 243 -15.23 19.95 -42.19
C ASP A 243 -14.38 18.79 -41.66
N LEU A 244 -13.33 19.10 -40.89
CA LEU A 244 -12.47 18.06 -40.32
C LEU A 244 -13.25 17.23 -39.27
N PRO A 245 -13.22 15.89 -39.35
CA PRO A 245 -13.91 15.04 -38.39
C PRO A 245 -13.37 15.25 -36.96
N THR A 246 -14.28 15.27 -35.99
CA THR A 246 -13.93 15.40 -34.58
C THR A 246 -13.42 14.08 -34.01
N GLU A 247 -12.12 13.83 -34.20
CA GLU A 247 -11.39 12.66 -33.71
C GLU A 247 -11.15 12.66 -32.20
N ARG A 248 -10.86 11.49 -31.60
CA ARG A 248 -10.60 11.35 -30.16
C ARG A 248 -9.11 11.17 -29.85
N ALA A 249 -8.55 12.04 -29.02
CA ALA A 249 -7.25 11.90 -28.38
C ALA A 249 -7.40 11.10 -27.09
N LEU A 250 -6.91 9.86 -27.06
CA LEU A 250 -6.99 8.98 -25.88
C LEU A 250 -8.40 8.90 -25.27
N GLY A 251 -9.45 8.97 -26.09
CA GLY A 251 -10.84 8.92 -25.64
C GLY A 251 -11.57 10.27 -25.52
N VAL A 252 -10.90 11.41 -25.71
CA VAL A 252 -11.50 12.77 -25.64
C VAL A 252 -11.45 13.47 -27.02
N GLN A 253 -12.56 14.06 -27.48
CA GLN A 253 -12.60 14.84 -28.73
C GLN A 253 -11.70 16.08 -28.62
N TRP A 254 -10.85 16.44 -29.60
CA TRP A 254 -9.68 17.30 -29.30
C TRP A 254 -9.45 18.60 -30.10
N CYS A 255 -10.32 19.03 -31.02
CA CYS A 255 -10.26 20.43 -31.51
C CYS A 255 -10.82 21.41 -30.46
N THR A 256 -11.95 21.01 -29.86
CA THR A 256 -12.47 21.46 -28.57
C THR A 256 -12.66 20.21 -27.73
N PHE A 257 -12.25 20.22 -26.47
CA PHE A 257 -12.55 19.11 -25.57
C PHE A 257 -14.04 19.09 -25.28
N THR A 258 -14.75 18.24 -26.01
CA THR A 258 -16.17 17.96 -25.85
C THR A 258 -16.36 16.57 -25.27
N TYR A 259 -17.38 16.44 -24.43
CA TYR A 259 -17.69 15.19 -23.73
C TYR A 259 -19.03 14.67 -24.23
N ARG A 260 -19.02 13.52 -24.90
CA ARG A 260 -20.24 12.81 -25.31
C ARG A 260 -20.48 11.65 -24.36
N ILE A 261 -21.29 11.89 -23.34
CA ILE A 261 -21.76 10.83 -22.44
C ILE A 261 -23.03 10.26 -23.03
N LYS A 262 -23.03 8.96 -23.35
CA LYS A 262 -24.27 8.27 -23.74
C LYS A 262 -25.12 8.11 -22.48
N SER A 263 -26.39 8.51 -22.54
CA SER A 263 -27.35 8.16 -21.49
C SER A 263 -27.36 6.65 -21.34
N GLN A 264 -27.09 6.18 -20.13
CA GLN A 264 -27.15 4.77 -19.79
C GLN A 264 -28.27 4.62 -18.78
N ASP A 265 -29.36 3.99 -19.21
CA ASP A 265 -30.37 3.52 -18.29
C ASP A 265 -29.76 2.39 -17.46
N LYS A 266 -29.52 2.68 -16.18
CA LYS A 266 -28.87 1.77 -15.24
C LYS A 266 -29.75 1.65 -14.00
N PRO A 267 -29.83 0.44 -13.42
CA PRO A 267 -30.67 0.20 -12.25
C PRO A 267 -30.26 1.12 -11.10
N LYS A 268 -31.25 1.52 -10.27
CA LYS A 268 -31.07 2.38 -9.09
C LYS A 268 -30.38 1.64 -7.94
N THR A 269 -29.20 1.11 -8.22
CA THR A 269 -28.34 0.36 -7.31
C THR A 269 -26.97 1.02 -7.23
N ARG A 270 -26.19 0.66 -6.21
CA ARG A 270 -24.79 1.10 -6.13
C ARG A 270 -24.00 0.68 -7.37
N ARG A 271 -24.20 -0.53 -7.89
CA ARG A 271 -23.55 -0.97 -9.12
C ARG A 271 -23.90 -0.09 -10.32
N GLY A 272 -25.16 0.30 -10.45
CA GLY A 272 -25.62 1.22 -11.50
C GLY A 272 -24.89 2.56 -11.46
N ILE A 273 -24.86 3.21 -10.30
CA ILE A 273 -24.14 4.49 -10.10
C ILE A 273 -22.66 4.35 -10.48
N LEU A 274 -21.97 3.31 -9.97
CA LEU A 274 -20.55 3.11 -10.24
C LEU A 274 -20.28 2.88 -11.73
N SER A 275 -21.15 2.15 -12.42
CA SER A 275 -21.04 1.92 -13.86
C SER A 275 -21.09 3.23 -14.65
N VAL A 276 -22.01 4.14 -14.33
CA VAL A 276 -22.14 5.42 -15.05
C VAL A 276 -20.95 6.33 -14.71
N VAL A 277 -20.57 6.43 -13.44
CA VAL A 277 -19.39 7.22 -13.01
C VAL A 277 -18.12 6.75 -13.72
N ASN A 278 -17.85 5.44 -13.76
CA ASN A 278 -16.66 4.89 -14.41
C ASN A 278 -16.72 4.93 -15.94
N SER A 279 -17.90 5.10 -16.54
CA SER A 279 -18.03 5.32 -17.98
C SER A 279 -17.63 6.74 -18.41
N THR A 280 -17.54 7.68 -17.46
CA THR A 280 -17.12 9.05 -17.72
C THR A 280 -15.60 9.14 -17.70
N TYR A 281 -14.99 9.18 -18.89
CA TYR A 281 -13.54 9.30 -19.04
C TYR A 281 -13.11 10.78 -18.98
N ASP A 282 -12.49 11.18 -17.86
CA ASP A 282 -12.05 12.56 -17.62
C ASP A 282 -10.65 12.61 -16.97
N PRO A 283 -9.58 12.32 -17.74
CA PRO A 283 -8.22 12.23 -17.20
C PRO A 283 -7.66 13.58 -16.69
N LEU A 284 -8.21 14.70 -17.16
CA LEU A 284 -7.77 16.05 -16.78
C LEU A 284 -8.60 16.66 -15.65
N GLY A 285 -9.73 16.04 -15.29
CA GLY A 285 -10.55 16.43 -14.14
C GLY A 285 -11.48 17.61 -14.38
N PHE A 286 -11.84 17.95 -15.63
CA PHE A 286 -12.76 19.07 -15.89
C PHE A 286 -14.19 18.77 -15.48
N LEU A 287 -14.60 17.50 -15.51
CA LEU A 287 -15.93 17.05 -15.09
C LEU A 287 -15.98 16.69 -13.60
N VAL A 288 -14.93 16.94 -12.82
CA VAL A 288 -14.93 16.67 -11.37
C VAL A 288 -16.12 17.31 -10.64
N PRO A 289 -16.52 18.57 -10.90
CA PRO A 289 -17.70 19.16 -10.25
C PRO A 289 -18.99 18.39 -10.52
N LEU A 290 -19.10 17.77 -11.70
CA LEU A 290 -20.25 16.95 -12.08
C LEU A 290 -20.17 15.52 -11.53
N ILE A 291 -18.99 14.91 -11.54
CA ILE A 291 -18.79 13.53 -11.06
C ILE A 291 -18.86 13.45 -9.53
N LEU A 292 -18.48 14.53 -8.83
CA LEU A 292 -18.43 14.58 -7.37
C LEU A 292 -19.79 14.27 -6.70
N PRO A 293 -20.92 14.87 -7.10
CA PRO A 293 -22.25 14.52 -6.60
C PRO A 293 -22.54 13.00 -6.62
N ALA A 294 -22.27 12.31 -7.73
CA ALA A 294 -22.48 10.86 -7.81
C ALA A 294 -21.53 10.06 -6.90
N LYS A 295 -20.28 10.51 -6.74
CA LYS A 295 -19.34 9.91 -5.76
C LYS A 295 -19.80 10.14 -4.31
N LEU A 296 -20.39 11.29 -4.00
CA LEU A 296 -20.98 11.57 -2.69
C LEU A 296 -22.22 10.72 -2.44
N LEU A 297 -23.09 10.56 -3.44
CA LEU A 297 -24.24 9.66 -3.40
C LEU A 297 -23.79 8.22 -3.11
N MET A 298 -22.81 7.71 -3.87
CA MET A 298 -22.21 6.40 -3.63
C MET A 298 -21.70 6.25 -2.18
N ARG A 299 -20.95 7.24 -1.69
CA ARG A 299 -20.41 7.23 -0.32
C ARG A 299 -21.52 7.18 0.72
N ASP A 300 -22.60 7.95 0.53
CA ASP A 300 -23.68 8.02 1.51
C ASP A 300 -24.52 6.73 1.51
N LEU A 301 -24.79 6.13 0.34
CA LEU A 301 -25.37 4.78 0.23
C LEU A 301 -24.48 3.70 0.90
N CYS A 302 -23.15 3.84 0.83
CA CYS A 302 -22.23 2.94 1.54
C CYS A 302 -22.36 3.08 3.07
N LYS A 303 -22.60 4.29 3.59
CA LYS A 303 -22.78 4.52 5.04
C LYS A 303 -24.07 3.90 5.56
N GLU A 304 -25.10 3.85 4.71
CA GLU A 304 -26.37 3.17 5.00
C GLU A 304 -26.26 1.64 4.89
N LYS A 305 -25.08 1.10 4.57
CA LYS A 305 -24.79 -0.33 4.43
C LYS A 305 -25.64 -1.04 3.36
N LEU A 306 -26.12 -0.31 2.35
CA LEU A 306 -26.90 -0.86 1.25
C LEU A 306 -26.06 -1.83 0.40
N GLY A 307 -26.64 -2.95 -0.05
CA GLY A 307 -25.99 -3.92 -0.93
C GLY A 307 -25.59 -3.36 -2.29
N TRP A 308 -24.75 -4.08 -3.04
CA TRP A 308 -24.29 -3.63 -4.38
C TRP A 308 -25.40 -3.58 -5.42
N ASP A 309 -26.30 -4.56 -5.34
CA ASP A 309 -27.41 -4.80 -6.27
C ASP A 309 -28.77 -4.53 -5.62
N GLU A 310 -28.78 -4.01 -4.39
CA GLU A 310 -29.97 -3.57 -3.68
C GLU A 310 -30.41 -2.20 -4.19
N GLU A 311 -31.71 -2.04 -4.41
CA GLU A 311 -32.28 -0.77 -4.84
C GLU A 311 -32.37 0.22 -3.67
N PHE A 312 -31.93 1.46 -3.89
CA PHE A 312 -32.04 2.50 -2.87
C PHE A 312 -33.44 3.15 -2.86
N SER A 313 -33.81 3.71 -1.70
CA SER A 313 -35.11 4.32 -1.44
C SER A 313 -35.42 5.51 -2.37
N ASP A 314 -36.70 5.90 -2.41
CA ASP A 314 -37.18 6.98 -3.27
C ASP A 314 -36.50 8.33 -2.98
N SER A 315 -36.09 8.57 -1.72
CA SER A 315 -35.31 9.74 -1.30
C SER A 315 -33.97 9.90 -2.03
N TRP A 316 -33.31 8.78 -2.37
CA TRP A 316 -32.05 8.78 -3.12
C TRP A 316 -32.27 8.73 -4.63
N THR A 317 -33.42 8.19 -5.05
CA THR A 317 -33.85 8.06 -6.44
C THR A 317 -33.96 9.41 -7.14
N GLU A 318 -34.52 10.42 -6.48
CA GLU A 318 -34.59 11.77 -7.04
C GLU A 318 -33.20 12.36 -7.30
N ARG A 319 -32.25 12.21 -6.37
CA ARG A 319 -30.86 12.71 -6.54
C ARG A 319 -30.12 11.98 -7.65
N TRP A 320 -30.36 10.68 -7.80
CA TRP A 320 -29.78 9.88 -8.87
C TRP A 320 -30.27 10.32 -10.24
N TYR A 321 -31.58 10.41 -10.45
CA TYR A 321 -32.14 10.81 -11.73
C TYR A 321 -31.83 12.26 -12.08
N LYS A 322 -31.88 13.17 -11.09
CA LYS A 322 -31.42 14.56 -11.29
C LYS A 322 -29.96 14.61 -11.76
N TRP A 323 -29.08 13.82 -11.16
CA TRP A 323 -27.68 13.76 -11.62
C TRP A 323 -27.54 13.17 -13.02
N LEU A 324 -28.34 12.14 -13.37
CA LEU A 324 -28.37 11.59 -14.73
C LEU A 324 -28.84 12.63 -15.76
N GLU A 325 -29.83 13.45 -15.41
CA GLU A 325 -30.28 14.58 -16.24
C GLU A 325 -29.16 15.61 -16.41
N ASP A 326 -28.53 16.05 -15.32
CA ASP A 326 -27.39 16.98 -15.36
C ASP A 326 -26.23 16.43 -16.21
N LEU A 327 -26.03 15.10 -16.20
CA LEU A 327 -25.02 14.43 -17.01
C LEU A 327 -25.27 14.57 -18.51
N THR A 328 -26.52 14.73 -18.96
CA THR A 328 -26.84 14.94 -20.38
C THR A 328 -26.42 16.33 -20.88
N LEU A 329 -26.39 17.33 -19.98
CA LEU A 329 -26.00 18.71 -20.29
C LEU A 329 -24.51 18.82 -20.67
N VAL A 330 -23.71 17.84 -20.28
CA VAL A 330 -22.28 17.73 -20.65
C VAL A 330 -22.05 17.73 -22.15
N SER A 331 -23.03 17.26 -22.93
CA SER A 331 -22.95 17.30 -24.39
C SER A 331 -22.79 18.72 -24.96
N GLY A 332 -23.28 19.74 -24.25
CA GLY A 332 -23.11 21.16 -24.58
C GLY A 332 -21.87 21.81 -23.96
N PHE A 333 -21.11 21.11 -23.11
CA PHE A 333 -19.92 21.63 -22.46
C PHE A 333 -18.68 21.43 -23.35
N SER A 334 -17.93 22.51 -23.57
CA SER A 334 -16.69 22.47 -24.34
C SER A 334 -15.59 23.30 -23.68
N ILE A 335 -14.36 22.82 -23.78
CA ILE A 335 -13.17 23.53 -23.31
C ILE A 335 -12.19 23.68 -24.47
N SER A 336 -11.58 24.85 -24.62
CA SER A 336 -10.48 25.05 -25.56
C SER A 336 -9.34 24.06 -25.28
N ARG A 337 -8.90 23.31 -26.30
CA ARG A 337 -7.71 22.47 -26.17
C ARG A 337 -6.50 23.33 -25.82
N CYS A 338 -6.24 24.36 -26.63
CA CYS A 338 -5.10 25.24 -26.43
C CYS A 338 -5.29 26.09 -25.18
N VAL A 339 -4.31 26.06 -24.26
CA VAL A 339 -4.30 26.90 -23.07
C VAL A 339 -3.82 28.32 -23.36
N LYS A 340 -3.09 28.54 -24.47
CA LYS A 340 -2.64 29.86 -24.90
C LYS A 340 -3.75 30.57 -25.69
N PRO A 341 -4.21 31.75 -25.25
CA PRO A 341 -5.09 32.59 -26.04
C PRO A 341 -4.43 33.05 -27.35
N LYS A 342 -5.23 33.47 -28.34
CA LYS A 342 -4.77 33.86 -29.69
C LYS A 342 -3.73 35.00 -29.72
N ASN A 343 -3.46 35.68 -28.61
CA ASN A 343 -2.48 36.76 -28.48
C ASN A 343 -1.58 36.61 -27.23
N PHE A 344 -1.26 35.38 -26.82
CA PHE A 344 -0.50 35.16 -25.58
C PHE A 344 0.94 35.71 -25.61
N GLY A 345 1.47 36.03 -26.80
CA GLY A 345 2.84 36.54 -26.97
C GLY A 345 3.91 35.45 -26.82
N THR A 346 5.18 35.87 -26.82
CA THR A 346 6.31 34.94 -26.64
C THR A 346 6.43 34.58 -25.16
N THR A 347 6.34 33.29 -24.83
CA THR A 347 6.57 32.79 -23.48
C THR A 347 8.02 33.04 -23.09
N LYS A 348 8.26 33.97 -22.16
CA LYS A 348 9.56 34.10 -21.50
C LYS A 348 9.71 32.94 -20.52
N VAL A 349 10.64 32.03 -20.80
CA VAL A 349 11.11 31.08 -19.79
C VAL A 349 11.70 31.95 -18.66
N ALA A 350 11.15 31.82 -17.44
CA ALA A 350 11.79 32.44 -16.29
C ALA A 350 13.21 31.88 -16.23
N SER A 351 14.20 32.72 -16.54
CA SER A 351 15.60 32.33 -16.56
C SER A 351 16.05 32.11 -15.13
N GLU A 352 15.80 30.93 -14.59
CA GLU A 352 16.65 30.37 -13.55
C GLU A 352 18.01 30.09 -14.22
N THR A 353 18.92 31.02 -13.94
CA THR A 353 20.38 30.90 -13.91
C THR A 353 21.02 29.97 -14.94
N SER A 354 21.66 30.61 -15.94
CA SER A 354 22.79 30.12 -16.75
C SER A 354 23.00 28.61 -16.84
N GLN A 355 22.75 28.12 -18.04
CA GLN A 355 23.29 26.91 -18.67
C GLN A 355 24.68 26.50 -18.15
N SER A 356 24.73 25.67 -17.11
CA SER A 356 25.74 24.63 -16.91
C SER A 356 25.27 23.70 -15.80
N GLU A 357 25.37 22.38 -16.05
CA GLU A 357 25.15 21.27 -15.10
C GLU A 357 23.70 20.72 -15.01
N LYS A 358 23.45 19.67 -15.82
CA LYS A 358 22.21 18.87 -15.88
C LYS A 358 22.13 17.78 -14.79
N ASP A 359 22.59 18.05 -13.58
CA ASP A 359 22.55 17.07 -12.48
C ASP A 359 21.52 17.46 -11.41
N PRO A 360 20.41 16.70 -11.27
CA PRO A 360 19.34 16.98 -10.30
C PRO A 360 19.80 17.00 -8.84
N GLU A 361 20.87 16.29 -8.47
CA GLU A 361 21.38 16.28 -7.09
C GLU A 361 22.14 17.56 -6.77
N LYS A 362 22.95 18.06 -7.70
CA LYS A 362 23.66 19.34 -7.54
C LYS A 362 22.71 20.54 -7.53
N GLN A 363 21.64 20.49 -8.31
CA GLN A 363 20.61 21.54 -8.31
C GLN A 363 19.93 21.68 -6.94
N LYS A 364 19.71 20.57 -6.22
CA LYS A 364 19.22 20.61 -4.82
C LYS A 364 20.21 21.30 -3.90
N VAL A 365 21.50 21.01 -4.04
CA VAL A 365 22.56 21.63 -3.24
C VAL A 365 22.63 23.13 -3.48
N ILE A 366 22.52 23.60 -4.74
CA ILE A 366 22.53 25.02 -5.08
C ILE A 366 21.29 25.75 -4.55
N VAL A 367 20.11 25.15 -4.69
CA VAL A 367 18.86 25.71 -4.12
C VAL A 367 18.98 25.80 -2.59
N GLN A 368 19.61 24.82 -1.96
CA GLN A 368 19.82 24.78 -0.51
C GLN A 368 20.82 25.84 -0.05
N GLN A 369 21.92 26.04 -0.80
CA GLN A 369 22.89 27.11 -0.58
C GLN A 369 22.28 28.51 -0.80
N ASN A 370 21.43 28.68 -1.81
CA ASN A 370 20.72 29.94 -2.05
C ASN A 370 19.68 30.21 -0.96
N MET A 371 18.98 29.19 -0.47
CA MET A 371 18.11 29.32 0.71
C MET A 371 18.89 29.66 1.97
N GLU A 372 20.10 29.12 2.16
CA GLU A 372 20.97 29.45 3.29
C GLU A 372 21.48 30.89 3.20
N LYS A 373 21.86 31.34 2.00
CA LYS A 373 22.25 32.73 1.73
C LYS A 373 21.10 33.70 2.00
N TYR A 374 19.89 33.36 1.56
CA TYR A 374 18.69 34.16 1.83
C TYR A 374 18.31 34.17 3.32
N ARG A 375 18.51 33.05 4.02
CA ARG A 375 18.35 32.97 5.49
C ARG A 375 19.39 33.81 6.23
N SER A 376 20.59 33.98 5.70
CA SER A 376 21.65 34.79 6.30
C SER A 376 21.41 36.30 6.18
N THR A 377 20.69 36.75 5.16
CA THR A 377 20.32 38.16 4.95
C THR A 377 19.07 38.60 5.73
N MET A 378 18.29 37.67 6.29
CA MET A 378 17.24 38.02 7.24
C MET A 378 17.87 38.17 8.64
N GLU A 379 17.94 39.39 9.17
CA GLU A 379 18.28 39.61 10.58
C GLU A 379 17.27 38.88 11.48
N ARG A 380 17.62 37.67 11.89
CA ARG A 380 16.92 36.97 12.97
C ARG A 380 17.32 37.64 14.27
N ARG A 381 16.42 38.47 14.81
CA ARG A 381 16.41 38.69 16.26
C ARG A 381 16.11 37.33 16.89
N SER A 382 17.16 36.61 17.28
CA SER A 382 17.03 35.31 17.94
C SER A 382 16.40 35.53 19.30
N VAL A 383 15.16 35.07 19.47
CA VAL A 383 14.51 35.04 20.77
C VAL A 383 15.35 34.12 21.66
N THR A 384 15.85 34.64 22.78
CA THR A 384 16.66 33.84 23.70
C THR A 384 15.79 32.84 24.45
N PHE A 385 16.40 31.75 24.93
CA PHE A 385 15.69 30.74 25.74
C PHE A 385 14.99 31.38 26.96
N GLU A 386 15.65 32.35 27.60
CA GLU A 386 15.07 33.10 28.73
C GLU A 386 13.82 33.87 28.31
N GLN A 387 13.83 34.55 27.17
CA GLN A 387 12.66 35.28 26.66
C GLN A 387 11.47 34.36 26.37
N LEU A 388 11.71 33.13 25.87
CA LEU A 388 10.66 32.13 25.66
C LEU A 388 10.07 31.63 26.98
N MET A 389 10.92 31.36 27.97
CA MET A 389 10.47 30.94 29.31
C MET A 389 9.66 32.03 30.01
N THR A 390 10.09 33.29 29.92
CA THR A 390 9.34 34.43 30.46
C THR A 390 8.00 34.60 29.74
N ALA A 391 7.98 34.50 28.41
CA ALA A 391 6.74 34.61 27.64
C ALA A 391 5.75 33.47 27.96
N GLU A 392 6.22 32.22 28.07
CA GLU A 392 5.38 31.07 28.47
C GLU A 392 4.76 31.31 29.85
N ALA A 393 5.56 31.78 30.82
CA ALA A 393 5.12 32.11 32.17
C ALA A 393 4.03 33.21 32.20
N GLU A 394 4.21 34.31 31.46
CA GLU A 394 3.23 35.41 31.40
C GLU A 394 1.91 34.95 30.76
N ILE A 395 1.97 34.18 29.66
CA ILE A 395 0.78 33.68 28.97
C ILE A 395 -0.05 32.76 29.86
N ILE A 396 0.62 31.89 30.62
CA ILE A 396 -0.04 31.01 31.59
C ILE A 396 -0.69 31.82 32.71
N ARG A 397 0.03 32.79 33.29
CA ARG A 397 -0.51 33.65 34.36
C ARG A 397 -1.72 34.45 33.90
N TYR A 398 -1.66 35.02 32.70
CA TYR A 398 -2.81 35.69 32.09
C TYR A 398 -3.99 34.74 31.85
N SER A 399 -3.73 33.52 31.35
CA SER A 399 -4.81 32.54 31.17
C SER A 399 -5.44 32.10 32.49
N GLN A 400 -4.68 32.03 33.58
CA GLN A 400 -5.20 31.67 34.90
C GLN A 400 -6.02 32.81 35.51
N SER A 401 -5.57 34.06 35.42
CA SER A 401 -6.29 35.22 35.95
C SER A 401 -7.66 35.42 35.29
N GLN A 402 -7.79 35.09 34.00
CA GLN A 402 -9.06 35.12 33.27
C GLN A 402 -10.01 33.99 33.67
N CYS A 403 -9.48 32.79 33.93
CA CYS A 403 -10.31 31.59 34.12
C CYS A 403 -10.65 31.28 35.59
N PHE A 404 -9.80 31.67 36.54
CA PHE A 404 -9.96 31.37 37.97
C PHE A 404 -9.78 32.61 38.87
N PRO A 405 -10.45 33.76 38.59
CA PRO A 405 -10.21 35.01 39.30
C PRO A 405 -10.68 34.99 40.77
N GLU A 406 -11.67 34.17 41.11
CA GLU A 406 -12.18 34.06 42.49
C GLU A 406 -11.26 33.17 43.35
N GLU A 407 -10.81 32.05 42.80
CA GLU A 407 -9.91 31.11 43.46
C GLU A 407 -8.54 31.73 43.71
N ILE A 408 -8.01 32.48 42.74
CA ILE A 408 -6.74 33.21 42.90
C ILE A 408 -6.88 34.28 44.01
N ARG A 409 -7.98 35.05 44.03
CA ARG A 409 -8.22 36.06 45.09
C ARG A 409 -8.35 35.43 46.48
N ALA A 410 -8.99 34.26 46.59
CA ALA A 410 -9.13 33.52 47.85
C ALA A 410 -7.77 33.03 48.37
N LEU A 411 -6.95 32.43 47.49
CA LEU A 411 -5.62 31.93 47.83
C LEU A 411 -4.61 33.05 48.12
N CYS A 412 -4.69 34.19 47.43
CA CYS A 412 -3.90 35.38 47.77
C CYS A 412 -4.23 35.93 49.18
N SER A 413 -5.45 35.68 49.68
CA SER A 413 -5.91 36.11 51.00
C SER A 413 -5.75 35.03 52.08
N ASN A 414 -5.01 33.93 51.81
CA ASN A 414 -4.86 32.75 52.66
C ASN A 414 -6.18 32.09 53.09
N LYS A 415 -7.23 32.19 52.28
CA LYS A 415 -8.52 31.52 52.51
C LYS A 415 -8.64 30.27 51.63
N PRO A 416 -9.23 29.17 52.15
CA PRO A 416 -9.46 27.98 51.34
C PRO A 416 -10.45 28.26 50.21
N VAL A 417 -10.27 27.59 49.07
CA VAL A 417 -11.18 27.68 47.93
C VAL A 417 -12.58 27.19 48.33
N LYS A 418 -13.64 27.80 47.77
CA LYS A 418 -15.03 27.40 48.05
C LYS A 418 -15.27 25.94 47.67
N LYS A 419 -16.01 25.19 48.51
CA LYS A 419 -16.39 23.77 48.28
C LYS A 419 -17.15 23.53 46.96
N SER A 420 -17.77 24.56 46.39
CA SER A 420 -18.48 24.52 45.11
C SER A 420 -17.57 24.61 43.87
N SER A 421 -16.29 24.99 44.03
CA SER A 421 -15.36 25.10 42.90
C SER A 421 -14.87 23.73 42.43
N GLN A 422 -14.69 23.58 41.12
CA GLN A 422 -14.13 22.37 40.50
C GLN A 422 -12.69 22.09 40.94
N LEU A 423 -12.00 23.11 41.46
CA LEU A 423 -10.62 23.00 41.92
C LEU A 423 -10.49 22.57 43.38
N TYR A 424 -11.57 22.61 44.19
CA TYR A 424 -11.52 22.27 45.62
C TYR A 424 -10.97 20.87 45.89
N ARG A 425 -11.30 19.89 45.04
CA ARG A 425 -10.83 18.50 45.16
C ARG A 425 -9.33 18.31 44.85
N LEU A 426 -8.69 19.32 44.28
CA LEU A 426 -7.28 19.31 43.87
C LEU A 426 -6.37 20.05 44.86
N ASP A 427 -6.91 20.46 46.01
CA ASP A 427 -6.20 21.19 47.07
C ASP A 427 -5.28 22.31 46.51
N PRO A 428 -5.84 23.28 45.78
CA PRO A 428 -5.06 24.17 44.93
C PRO A 428 -4.19 25.11 45.76
N MET A 429 -2.93 25.27 45.35
CA MET A 429 -1.97 26.18 45.98
C MET A 429 -1.46 27.23 45.00
N LEU A 430 -1.13 28.41 45.51
CA LEU A 430 -0.49 29.48 44.75
C LEU A 430 1.01 29.47 45.06
N GLN A 431 1.83 29.14 44.07
CA GLN A 431 3.29 29.09 44.21
C GLN A 431 3.93 29.76 42.98
N ASP A 432 4.86 30.69 43.23
CA ASP A 432 5.56 31.47 42.19
C ASP A 432 4.61 32.22 41.23
N GLY A 433 3.45 32.65 41.74
CA GLY A 433 2.41 33.34 40.96
C GLY A 433 1.57 32.42 40.06
N PHE A 434 1.73 31.09 40.15
CA PHE A 434 0.94 30.11 39.42
C PHE A 434 -0.03 29.35 40.30
N LEU A 435 -1.24 29.11 39.79
CA LEU A 435 -2.19 28.19 40.39
C LEU A 435 -1.78 26.75 40.08
N ARG A 436 -1.39 25.98 41.11
CA ARG A 436 -0.90 24.60 41.01
C ARG A 436 -1.74 23.63 41.83
N VAL A 437 -1.69 22.35 41.47
CA VAL A 437 -2.32 21.27 42.25
C VAL A 437 -1.53 21.01 43.53
N GLY A 438 -2.21 20.99 44.68
CA GLY A 438 -1.63 20.54 45.94
C GLY A 438 -2.03 19.10 46.26
N GLY A 439 -1.32 18.47 47.21
CA GLY A 439 -1.75 17.21 47.77
C GLY A 439 -0.66 16.19 48.15
N ARG A 440 -1.02 14.91 48.03
CA ARG A 440 -0.42 13.73 48.71
C ARG A 440 1.01 13.35 48.27
N LEU A 441 1.52 13.93 47.19
CA LEU A 441 2.85 13.61 46.63
C LEU A 441 3.97 14.53 47.13
N ASN A 442 3.70 15.35 48.14
CA ASN A 442 4.69 16.25 48.76
C ASN A 442 5.97 15.54 49.22
N ARG A 443 5.87 14.25 49.61
CA ARG A 443 7.00 13.42 50.08
C ARG A 443 7.66 12.55 49.01
N ALA A 444 7.20 12.58 47.76
CA ALA A 444 7.75 11.74 46.68
C ALA A 444 9.11 12.26 46.17
N ALA A 445 10.01 11.38 45.75
CA ALA A 445 11.30 11.74 45.13
C ALA A 445 11.13 12.08 43.63
N MET A 446 10.40 13.16 43.32
CA MET A 446 10.13 13.62 41.95
C MET A 446 10.41 15.13 41.78
N PRO A 447 10.61 15.63 40.54
CA PRO A 447 10.76 17.06 40.27
C PRO A 447 9.53 17.87 40.73
N ALA A 448 9.75 19.10 41.22
CA ALA A 448 8.69 19.96 41.77
C ALA A 448 7.55 20.26 40.77
N GLU A 449 7.88 20.36 39.48
CA GLU A 449 6.90 20.61 38.41
C GLU A 449 5.92 19.45 38.20
N THR A 450 6.37 18.21 38.43
CA THR A 450 5.54 17.01 38.35
C THR A 450 4.79 16.76 39.65
N LYS A 451 5.33 17.21 40.78
CA LYS A 451 4.64 17.19 42.09
C LYS A 451 3.45 18.15 42.12
N HIS A 452 3.64 19.34 41.55
CA HIS A 452 2.69 20.44 41.57
C HIS A 452 2.41 20.95 40.15
N PRO A 453 1.71 20.16 39.31
CA PRO A 453 1.41 20.57 37.95
C PRO A 453 0.53 21.83 37.91
N VAL A 454 0.76 22.67 36.91
CA VAL A 454 0.07 23.95 36.75
C VAL A 454 -1.37 23.73 36.28
N ILE A 455 -2.34 24.35 36.95
CA ILE A 455 -3.77 24.17 36.65
C ILE A 455 -4.18 25.05 35.47
N LEU A 456 -4.79 24.46 34.45
CA LEU A 456 -5.33 25.18 33.28
C LEU A 456 -6.79 24.82 33.03
N SER A 457 -7.59 25.80 32.60
CA SER A 457 -9.00 25.57 32.25
C SER A 457 -9.13 24.84 30.91
N LYS A 458 -10.04 23.87 30.82
CA LYS A 458 -10.37 23.15 29.57
C LYS A 458 -10.89 24.06 28.45
N HIS A 459 -11.37 25.26 28.81
CA HIS A 459 -11.94 26.23 27.89
C HIS A 459 -10.93 27.27 27.39
N SER A 460 -9.73 27.32 27.99
CA SER A 460 -8.69 28.24 27.56
C SER A 460 -8.13 27.85 26.19
N ARG A 461 -7.89 28.85 25.33
CA ARG A 461 -7.22 28.65 24.05
C ARG A 461 -5.82 28.07 24.23
N VAL A 462 -5.12 28.47 25.29
CA VAL A 462 -3.78 27.99 25.64
C VAL A 462 -3.78 26.49 25.91
N ALA A 463 -4.77 26.00 26.67
CA ALA A 463 -4.92 24.58 26.97
C ALA A 463 -5.17 23.74 25.71
N ILE A 464 -5.94 24.26 24.74
CA ILE A 464 -6.18 23.57 23.46
C ILE A 464 -4.90 23.52 22.62
N LEU A 465 -4.12 24.61 22.58
CA LEU A 465 -2.85 24.66 21.84
C LEU A 465 -1.83 23.67 22.41
N ILE A 466 -1.66 23.63 23.74
CA ILE A 466 -0.81 22.66 24.43
C ILE A 466 -1.25 21.22 24.10
N LEU A 467 -2.55 20.94 24.13
CA LEU A 467 -3.06 19.61 23.78
C LEU A 467 -2.82 19.25 22.31
N ASN A 468 -2.90 20.19 21.37
CA ASN A 468 -2.59 19.96 19.96
C ASN A 468 -1.08 19.72 19.73
N GLU A 469 -0.22 20.50 20.38
CA GLU A 469 1.23 20.30 20.32
C GLU A 469 1.61 18.92 20.87
N ILE A 470 1.07 18.55 22.04
CA ILE A 470 1.25 17.20 22.60
C ILE A 470 0.70 16.16 21.63
N HIS A 471 -0.46 16.39 20.99
CA HIS A 471 -1.06 15.46 20.04
C HIS A 471 -0.15 15.16 18.84
N GLU A 472 0.52 16.19 18.30
CA GLU A 472 1.43 16.10 17.16
C GLU A 472 2.77 15.48 17.56
N LYS A 473 3.36 15.94 18.68
CA LYS A 473 4.68 15.48 19.16
C LYS A 473 4.71 13.98 19.47
N ILE A 474 3.59 13.43 19.90
CA ILE A 474 3.46 12.00 20.24
C ILE A 474 3.06 11.13 19.03
N GLY A 475 2.88 11.73 17.85
CA GLY A 475 2.47 11.02 16.64
C GLY A 475 1.08 10.39 16.72
N HIS A 476 0.09 11.08 17.30
CA HIS A 476 -1.30 10.60 17.37
C HIS A 476 -1.51 9.30 18.18
N SER A 477 -0.61 8.98 19.12
CA SER A 477 -0.59 7.79 20.00
C SER A 477 -1.77 7.62 20.98
N GLY A 478 -2.89 8.29 20.74
CA GLY A 478 -4.14 8.11 21.48
C GLY A 478 -4.28 8.93 22.76
N ARG A 479 -5.44 8.77 23.42
CA ARG A 479 -5.89 9.64 24.52
C ARG A 479 -5.03 9.53 25.77
N ASN A 480 -4.66 8.31 26.15
CA ASN A 480 -3.99 8.06 27.44
C ASN A 480 -2.54 8.58 27.41
N TYR A 481 -1.87 8.51 26.26
CA TYR A 481 -0.53 9.04 26.08
C TYR A 481 -0.51 10.57 26.11
N MET A 482 -1.51 11.22 25.49
CA MET A 482 -1.70 12.67 25.63
C MET A 482 -1.92 13.07 27.09
N LEU A 483 -2.68 12.28 27.85
CA LEU A 483 -2.95 12.57 29.25
C LEU A 483 -1.70 12.39 30.13
N LEU A 484 -0.88 11.38 29.87
CA LEU A 484 0.39 11.15 30.57
C LEU A 484 1.37 12.30 30.34
N GLN A 485 1.57 12.70 29.08
CA GLN A 485 2.44 13.83 28.71
C GLN A 485 1.93 15.15 29.27
N LEU A 486 0.61 15.36 29.26
CA LEU A 486 -0.01 16.54 29.87
C LEU A 486 0.31 16.61 31.37
N ARG A 487 0.10 15.52 32.11
CA ARG A 487 0.25 15.45 33.58
C ARG A 487 1.67 15.66 34.10
N GLN A 488 2.69 15.59 33.24
CA GLN A 488 4.07 15.87 33.65
C GLN A 488 4.30 17.35 34.00
N ARG A 489 3.55 18.27 33.37
CA ARG A 489 3.70 19.73 33.56
C ARG A 489 2.39 20.46 33.88
N PHE A 490 1.25 19.98 33.36
CA PHE A 490 -0.04 20.67 33.42
C PHE A 490 -1.18 19.79 33.92
N TRP A 491 -2.15 20.39 34.60
CA TRP A 491 -3.37 19.74 35.06
C TRP A 491 -4.61 20.44 34.51
N ILE A 492 -5.33 19.79 33.61
CA ILE A 492 -6.58 20.31 33.04
C ILE A 492 -7.77 19.52 33.64
N PRO A 493 -8.69 20.15 34.38
CA PRO A 493 -9.92 19.50 34.82
C PRO A 493 -10.70 18.94 33.63
N GLN A 494 -11.11 17.67 33.71
CA GLN A 494 -11.81 16.96 32.62
C GLN A 494 -11.02 16.88 31.29
N ALA A 495 -9.68 16.86 31.34
CA ALA A 495 -8.79 16.75 30.18
C ALA A 495 -9.20 15.64 29.18
N THR A 496 -9.72 14.52 29.67
CA THR A 496 -10.13 13.37 28.84
C THR A 496 -11.25 13.70 27.85
N SER A 497 -12.10 14.68 28.15
CA SER A 497 -13.15 15.16 27.25
C SER A 497 -12.58 16.08 26.17
N ALA A 498 -11.71 17.01 26.55
CA ALA A 498 -11.02 17.90 25.61
C ALA A 498 -10.14 17.12 24.61
N ILE A 499 -9.38 16.13 25.10
CA ILE A 499 -8.56 15.25 24.28
C ILE A 499 -9.41 14.45 23.29
N ARG A 500 -10.56 13.92 23.72
CA ARG A 500 -11.49 13.21 22.82
C ARG A 500 -11.96 14.08 21.66
N LYS A 501 -12.27 15.35 21.93
CA LYS A 501 -12.70 16.32 20.90
C LYS A 501 -11.58 16.65 19.90
N ILE A 502 -10.32 16.70 20.35
CA ILE A 502 -9.16 16.92 19.48
C ILE A 502 -8.93 15.69 18.59
N ILE A 503 -8.91 14.49 19.18
CA ILE A 503 -8.71 13.24 18.46
C ILE A 503 -9.82 12.99 17.43
N SER A 504 -11.09 13.27 17.76
CA SER A 504 -12.20 13.07 16.82
C SER A 504 -12.17 14.03 15.64
N LYS A 505 -11.65 15.24 15.83
CA LYS A 505 -11.47 16.23 14.76
C LYS A 505 -10.22 15.98 13.91
N CYS A 506 -9.21 15.29 14.44
CA CYS A 506 -7.99 14.98 13.70
C CYS A 506 -8.26 14.03 12.51
N THR A 507 -7.80 14.39 11.33
CA THR A 507 -7.96 13.60 10.10
C THR A 507 -7.08 12.34 10.11
N VAL A 508 -5.85 12.45 10.63
CA VAL A 508 -4.92 11.32 10.80
C VAL A 508 -5.50 10.28 11.75
N CYS A 509 -5.99 10.71 12.92
CA CYS A 509 -6.66 9.82 13.86
C CYS A 509 -7.93 9.17 13.30
N ARG A 510 -8.72 9.91 12.51
CA ARG A 510 -9.92 9.36 11.84
C ARG A 510 -9.56 8.30 10.80
N ARG A 511 -8.48 8.50 10.04
CA ARG A 511 -7.98 7.52 9.07
C ARG A 511 -7.44 6.26 9.75
N LEU A 512 -6.67 6.42 10.83
CA LEU A 512 -6.11 5.31 11.62
C LEU A 512 -7.17 4.49 12.38
N ARG A 513 -8.32 5.10 12.70
CA ARG A 513 -9.45 4.47 13.42
C ARG A 513 -10.63 4.13 12.50
N GLY A 514 -10.39 3.98 11.20
CA GLY A 514 -11.42 3.53 10.27
C GLY A 514 -12.03 2.19 10.73
N GLN A 515 -13.36 2.07 10.68
CA GLN A 515 -14.06 0.86 11.11
C GLN A 515 -13.59 -0.36 10.29
N VAL A 516 -13.08 -1.36 10.99
CA VAL A 516 -12.91 -2.73 10.47
C VAL A 516 -14.26 -3.45 10.67
N GLY A 517 -14.73 -4.22 9.70
CA GLY A 517 -16.06 -4.85 9.74
C GLY A 517 -16.32 -5.65 11.02
N GLU A 518 -17.53 -5.53 11.56
CA GLU A 518 -17.97 -6.25 12.76
C GLU A 518 -18.12 -7.76 12.46
N GLN A 519 -17.31 -8.58 13.11
CA GLN A 519 -17.39 -10.04 13.04
C GLN A 519 -18.11 -10.56 14.28
N LYS A 520 -19.19 -11.32 14.09
CA LYS A 520 -19.94 -11.98 15.18
C LYS A 520 -19.08 -13.11 15.76
N MET A 521 -18.80 -13.09 17.07
CA MET A 521 -18.01 -14.15 17.72
C MET A 521 -18.79 -15.47 17.79
N ALA A 522 -18.09 -16.59 17.58
CA ALA A 522 -18.64 -17.93 17.80
C ALA A 522 -18.69 -18.28 19.31
N PRO A 523 -19.57 -19.21 19.72
CA PRO A 523 -19.60 -19.71 21.09
C PRO A 523 -18.25 -20.35 21.50
N LEU A 524 -17.90 -20.21 22.78
CA LEU A 524 -16.68 -20.78 23.38
C LEU A 524 -16.79 -22.32 23.41
N LEU A 525 -15.73 -23.03 23.04
CA LEU A 525 -15.66 -24.50 23.03
C LEU A 525 -15.68 -25.08 24.46
N GLU A 526 -16.27 -26.26 24.64
CA GLU A 526 -16.32 -27.00 25.92
C GLU A 526 -14.93 -27.25 26.53
N ASP A 527 -13.91 -27.48 25.68
CA ASP A 527 -12.50 -27.65 26.07
C ASP A 527 -11.91 -26.46 26.87
N ARG A 528 -12.60 -25.32 26.85
CA ARG A 528 -12.23 -24.07 27.54
C ARG A 528 -12.98 -23.82 28.84
N LEU A 529 -14.01 -24.61 29.12
CA LEU A 529 -14.97 -24.38 30.20
C LEU A 529 -14.80 -25.35 31.37
N LEU A 530 -13.85 -26.28 31.29
CA LEU A 530 -13.53 -27.28 32.30
C LEU A 530 -12.32 -26.83 33.14
N PRO A 531 -12.52 -26.29 34.36
CA PRO A 531 -11.45 -25.77 35.23
C PRO A 531 -10.71 -26.85 36.04
N ASP A 532 -11.04 -28.12 35.85
CA ASP A 532 -10.60 -29.29 36.63
C ASP A 532 -9.28 -29.90 36.13
N LYS A 533 -8.72 -29.43 35.00
CA LYS A 533 -7.48 -29.97 34.41
C LYS A 533 -6.28 -29.04 34.60
N PRO A 534 -5.06 -29.59 34.80
CA PRO A 534 -3.87 -28.76 34.97
C PRO A 534 -3.53 -27.94 33.71
N PRO A 535 -2.74 -26.86 33.85
CA PRO A 535 -2.26 -26.09 32.71
C PRO A 535 -1.59 -26.97 31.65
N PHE A 536 -1.77 -26.62 30.37
CA PHE A 536 -1.25 -27.34 29.20
C PHE A 536 -1.82 -28.75 28.93
N THR A 537 -2.91 -29.17 29.58
CA THR A 537 -3.62 -30.39 29.16
C THR A 537 -4.28 -30.25 27.78
N ASN A 538 -4.80 -29.06 27.46
CA ASN A 538 -5.36 -28.72 26.16
C ASN A 538 -4.54 -27.57 25.53
N VAL A 539 -3.92 -27.81 24.39
CA VAL A 539 -2.95 -26.86 23.77
C VAL A 539 -3.25 -26.56 22.31
N GLY A 540 -2.99 -25.32 21.91
CA GLY A 540 -2.84 -24.92 20.51
C GLY A 540 -1.35 -24.83 20.15
N ILE A 541 -0.95 -25.37 18.99
CA ILE A 541 0.43 -25.33 18.48
C ILE A 541 0.53 -24.43 17.23
N ASP A 542 1.57 -23.61 17.16
CA ASP A 542 1.83 -22.74 16.00
C ASP A 542 3.34 -22.53 15.73
N TYR A 543 3.76 -22.58 14.45
CA TYR A 543 5.17 -22.46 14.02
C TYR A 543 5.49 -21.05 13.50
N PHE A 544 6.61 -20.45 13.88
CA PHE A 544 6.98 -19.10 13.44
C PHE A 544 8.49 -18.96 13.14
N GLY A 545 8.83 -18.19 12.12
CA GLY A 545 10.19 -18.13 11.55
C GLY A 545 10.13 -17.94 10.02
N PRO A 546 11.21 -18.17 9.27
CA PRO A 546 12.53 -18.67 9.72
C PRO A 546 13.41 -17.59 10.37
N PHE A 547 14.25 -18.00 11.32
CA PHE A 547 15.30 -17.17 11.92
C PHE A 547 16.67 -17.68 11.46
N GLU A 548 17.54 -16.78 11.00
CA GLU A 548 18.90 -17.13 10.60
C GLU A 548 19.83 -17.12 11.82
N VAL A 549 20.41 -18.28 12.11
CA VAL A 549 21.28 -18.51 13.26
C VAL A 549 22.66 -18.87 12.77
N LYS A 550 23.70 -18.31 13.40
CA LYS A 550 25.10 -18.58 13.05
C LYS A 550 25.58 -19.85 13.75
N ARG A 551 25.95 -20.87 12.98
CA ARG A 551 26.56 -22.11 13.47
C ARG A 551 27.96 -22.25 12.89
N GLY A 552 28.97 -21.85 13.65
CA GLY A 552 30.35 -21.79 13.15
C GLY A 552 30.54 -20.70 12.09
N GLN A 553 31.00 -21.08 10.89
CA GLN A 553 31.14 -20.16 9.75
C GLN A 553 29.89 -20.09 8.85
N SER A 554 28.91 -20.97 9.03
CA SER A 554 27.68 -21.01 8.23
C SER A 554 26.47 -20.45 8.97
N THR A 555 25.47 -20.00 8.21
CA THR A 555 24.15 -19.60 8.70
C THR A 555 23.14 -20.70 8.42
N VAL A 556 22.33 -21.05 9.42
CA VAL A 556 21.32 -22.11 9.34
C VAL A 556 19.96 -21.56 9.78
N LYS A 557 18.89 -22.03 9.14
CA LYS A 557 17.51 -21.65 9.50
C LYS A 557 17.09 -22.37 10.78
N ARG A 558 16.41 -21.66 11.67
CA ARG A 558 15.72 -22.19 12.87
C ARG A 558 14.29 -21.68 12.93
N TYR A 559 13.42 -22.46 13.57
CA TYR A 559 12.00 -22.15 13.70
C TYR A 559 11.61 -22.12 15.17
N GLY A 560 10.78 -21.15 15.56
CA GLY A 560 10.14 -21.13 16.87
C GLY A 560 8.83 -21.91 16.82
N VAL A 561 8.56 -22.70 17.86
CA VAL A 561 7.30 -23.43 18.05
C VAL A 561 6.65 -22.92 19.31
N MET A 562 5.42 -22.43 19.19
CA MET A 562 4.68 -21.86 20.31
C MET A 562 3.50 -22.76 20.68
N PHE A 563 3.44 -23.13 21.95
CA PHE A 563 2.33 -23.83 22.58
C PHE A 563 1.52 -22.84 23.42
N THR A 564 0.23 -22.76 23.16
CA THR A 564 -0.69 -21.93 23.93
C THR A 564 -1.66 -22.81 24.70
N CYS A 565 -1.67 -22.70 26.03
CA CYS A 565 -2.64 -23.37 26.88
C CYS A 565 -4.05 -22.80 26.63
N LEU A 566 -5.02 -23.63 26.25
CA LEU A 566 -6.37 -23.16 25.96
C LEU A 566 -7.15 -22.73 27.21
N THR A 567 -6.82 -23.31 28.37
CA THR A 567 -7.41 -23.02 29.69
C THR A 567 -6.94 -21.68 30.27
N ILE A 568 -5.64 -21.57 30.65
CA ILE A 568 -5.10 -20.38 31.33
C ILE A 568 -4.43 -19.37 30.39
N ARG A 569 -4.43 -19.64 29.08
CA ARG A 569 -3.77 -18.81 28.04
C ARG A 569 -2.25 -18.67 28.19
N ALA A 570 -1.60 -19.45 29.05
CA ALA A 570 -0.15 -19.47 29.16
C ALA A 570 0.51 -19.86 27.82
N VAL A 571 1.69 -19.32 27.57
CA VAL A 571 2.49 -19.57 26.36
C VAL A 571 3.76 -20.32 26.74
N HIS A 572 4.17 -21.27 25.92
CA HIS A 572 5.46 -21.95 26.01
C HIS A 572 6.13 -21.94 24.65
N ILE A 573 7.42 -21.62 24.58
CA ILE A 573 8.15 -21.48 23.30
C ILE A 573 9.35 -22.43 23.26
N GLU A 574 9.48 -23.17 22.17
CA GLU A 574 10.62 -24.04 21.87
C GLU A 574 11.29 -23.65 20.55
N VAL A 575 12.56 -23.97 20.40
CA VAL A 575 13.29 -23.87 19.12
C VAL A 575 13.27 -25.22 18.43
N ALA A 576 12.95 -25.25 17.13
CA ALA A 576 13.05 -26.39 16.24
C ALA A 576 14.20 -26.20 15.25
N ASP A 577 14.96 -27.27 15.02
CA ASP A 577 16.11 -27.27 14.12
C ASP A 577 15.71 -27.20 12.65
N SER A 578 14.60 -27.85 12.30
CA SER A 578 13.98 -27.88 10.98
C SER A 578 12.45 -28.00 11.10
N LEU A 579 11.76 -28.03 9.97
CA LEU A 579 10.31 -28.25 9.88
C LEU A 579 9.94 -29.74 9.75
N ASP A 580 10.92 -30.63 9.91
CA ASP A 580 10.73 -32.06 9.69
C ASP A 580 10.01 -32.73 10.87
N THR A 581 9.37 -33.87 10.62
CA THR A 581 8.66 -34.65 11.65
C THR A 581 9.55 -35.00 12.84
N SER A 582 10.82 -35.38 12.62
CA SER A 582 11.74 -35.70 13.71
C SER A 582 12.02 -34.48 14.61
N ALA A 583 12.15 -33.28 14.03
CA ALA A 583 12.31 -32.05 14.78
C ALA A 583 11.04 -31.70 15.57
N CYS A 584 9.86 -31.86 14.95
CA CYS A 584 8.56 -31.69 15.60
C CYS A 584 8.37 -32.65 16.79
N ILE A 585 8.70 -33.93 16.62
CA ILE A 585 8.64 -34.94 17.70
C ILE A 585 9.59 -34.57 18.84
N ASN A 586 10.79 -34.10 18.54
CA ASN A 586 11.75 -33.68 19.57
C ASN A 586 11.26 -32.44 20.33
N VAL A 587 10.65 -31.48 19.65
CA VAL A 587 10.00 -30.31 20.29
C VAL A 587 8.85 -30.76 21.20
N LEU A 588 7.97 -31.64 20.71
CA LEU A 588 6.85 -32.17 21.50
C LEU A 588 7.34 -32.95 22.73
N ARG A 589 8.38 -33.76 22.59
CA ARG A 589 9.01 -34.46 23.72
C ARG A 589 9.54 -33.47 24.76
N ARG A 590 10.27 -32.44 24.34
CA ARG A 590 10.76 -31.39 25.25
C ARG A 590 9.62 -30.68 25.98
N PHE A 591 8.56 -30.35 25.25
CA PHE A 591 7.39 -29.70 25.82
C PHE A 591 6.68 -30.58 26.86
N ILE A 592 6.36 -31.84 26.52
CA ILE A 592 5.70 -32.79 27.42
C ILE A 592 6.57 -33.04 28.66
N SER A 593 7.89 -33.19 28.51
CA SER A 593 8.81 -33.36 29.63
C SER A 593 8.88 -32.14 30.56
N ARG A 594 8.59 -30.93 30.08
CA ARG A 594 8.63 -29.70 30.88
C ARG A 594 7.27 -29.30 31.46
N ARG A 595 6.17 -29.58 30.76
CA ARG A 595 4.83 -29.08 31.09
C ARG A 595 3.82 -30.17 31.44
N GLY A 596 4.16 -31.45 31.25
CA GLY A 596 3.28 -32.59 31.54
C GLY A 596 2.54 -33.12 30.32
N GLN A 597 1.74 -34.17 30.53
CA GLN A 597 1.05 -34.90 29.47
C GLN A 597 -0.10 -34.06 28.86
N ILE A 598 -0.17 -34.06 27.53
CA ILE A 598 -1.23 -33.42 26.76
C ILE A 598 -2.38 -34.41 26.54
N SER A 599 -3.62 -33.95 26.55
CA SER A 599 -4.80 -34.73 26.16
C SER A 599 -5.33 -34.32 24.78
N ILE A 600 -5.40 -33.02 24.51
CA ILE A 600 -5.90 -32.48 23.23
C ILE A 600 -4.92 -31.46 22.67
N MET A 601 -4.55 -31.63 21.40
CA MET A 601 -3.71 -30.69 20.66
C MET A 601 -4.45 -30.17 19.43
N ARG A 602 -4.49 -28.85 19.24
CA ARG A 602 -5.17 -28.20 18.11
C ARG A 602 -4.21 -27.40 17.24
N SER A 603 -4.40 -27.45 15.93
CA SER A 603 -3.65 -26.67 14.95
C SER A 603 -4.57 -26.11 13.86
N ASP A 604 -4.29 -24.90 13.37
CA ASP A 604 -5.05 -24.26 12.30
C ASP A 604 -4.69 -24.82 10.91
N ASN A 605 -5.67 -25.02 10.03
CA ASN A 605 -5.44 -25.36 8.60
C ASN A 605 -5.40 -24.12 7.66
N GLY A 606 -5.29 -22.88 8.17
CA GLY A 606 -5.60 -21.66 7.38
C GLY A 606 -4.54 -20.55 7.32
N THR A 607 -4.03 -20.30 6.11
CA THR A 607 -3.70 -19.00 5.47
C THR A 607 -2.62 -18.03 6.00
N ASN A 608 -2.05 -18.18 7.21
CA ASN A 608 -0.81 -17.44 7.56
C ASN A 608 0.46 -18.15 7.06
N PHE A 609 0.30 -19.34 6.49
CA PHE A 609 1.37 -20.09 5.88
C PHE A 609 1.82 -19.49 4.55
N VAL A 610 1.00 -18.78 3.76
CA VAL A 610 1.19 -18.52 2.31
C VAL A 610 2.58 -18.01 1.86
N GLY A 611 3.32 -17.27 2.70
CA GLY A 611 4.70 -16.84 2.36
C GLY A 611 5.79 -17.88 2.65
N ALA A 612 5.58 -18.75 3.64
CA ALA A 612 6.45 -19.87 4.01
C ALA A 612 5.88 -21.24 3.58
N GLU A 613 4.68 -21.26 2.96
CA GLU A 613 3.87 -22.44 2.67
C GLU A 613 4.42 -23.28 1.54
N LYS A 614 5.20 -22.75 0.61
CA LYS A 614 5.68 -23.57 -0.52
C LYS A 614 6.75 -24.56 -0.05
N GLU A 615 7.75 -24.09 0.69
CA GLU A 615 8.77 -24.92 1.36
C GLU A 615 8.14 -25.83 2.43
N LEU A 616 7.18 -25.31 3.21
CA LEU A 616 6.61 -26.01 4.36
C LEU A 616 5.49 -26.98 3.96
N ARG A 617 4.68 -26.73 2.92
CA ARG A 617 3.75 -27.73 2.36
C ARG A 617 4.48 -28.81 1.59
N GLU A 618 5.59 -28.51 0.91
CA GLU A 618 6.39 -29.56 0.26
C GLU A 618 7.05 -30.45 1.32
N ALA A 619 7.61 -29.87 2.39
CA ALA A 619 8.15 -30.64 3.52
C ALA A 619 7.06 -31.43 4.29
N VAL A 620 5.90 -30.82 4.59
CA VAL A 620 4.81 -31.46 5.35
C VAL A 620 3.97 -32.44 4.50
N LYS A 621 3.85 -32.26 3.18
CA LYS A 621 3.27 -33.29 2.30
C LYS A 621 4.20 -34.50 2.12
N ASN A 622 5.52 -34.28 2.20
CA ASN A 622 6.51 -35.36 2.15
C ASN A 622 6.65 -36.12 3.48
N LEU A 623 6.02 -35.63 4.56
CA LEU A 623 5.99 -36.28 5.86
C LEU A 623 4.73 -37.16 5.95
N ASP A 624 4.95 -38.46 6.09
CA ASP A 624 3.89 -39.45 6.31
C ASP A 624 3.04 -39.08 7.54
N GLN A 625 1.84 -38.56 7.29
CA GLN A 625 0.81 -38.26 8.31
C GLN A 625 0.52 -39.48 9.21
N SER A 626 0.75 -40.69 8.68
CA SER A 626 0.52 -41.98 9.32
C SER A 626 1.46 -42.29 10.51
N GLU A 627 2.75 -41.92 10.46
CA GLU A 627 3.70 -42.22 11.54
C GLU A 627 3.48 -41.33 12.78
N MET A 628 3.14 -40.05 12.54
CA MET A 628 2.82 -39.12 13.62
C MET A 628 1.49 -39.49 14.30
N GLU A 629 0.46 -39.82 13.54
CA GLU A 629 -0.82 -40.26 14.10
C GLU A 629 -0.68 -41.53 14.93
N LYS A 630 0.13 -42.51 14.47
CA LYS A 630 0.42 -43.74 15.21
C LYS A 630 1.15 -43.47 16.53
N THR A 631 2.21 -42.66 16.50
CA THR A 631 2.97 -42.28 17.71
C THR A 631 2.13 -41.49 18.72
N MET A 632 1.15 -40.72 18.26
CA MET A 632 0.28 -39.90 19.11
C MET A 632 -0.91 -40.70 19.67
N GLN A 633 -1.45 -41.66 18.90
CA GLN A 633 -2.47 -42.61 19.38
C GLN A 633 -1.94 -43.51 20.49
N GLU A 634 -0.70 -44.01 20.37
CA GLU A 634 -0.03 -44.80 21.43
C GLU A 634 0.13 -44.03 22.76
N ARG A 635 0.08 -42.69 22.72
CA ARG A 635 0.24 -41.80 23.89
C ARG A 635 -1.08 -41.16 24.36
N GLY A 636 -2.21 -41.53 23.77
CA GLY A 636 -3.53 -41.01 24.13
C GLY A 636 -3.76 -39.53 23.80
N ILE A 637 -3.01 -38.96 22.85
CA ILE A 637 -3.12 -37.54 22.46
C ILE A 637 -4.08 -37.41 21.28
N LYS A 638 -5.16 -36.65 21.44
CA LYS A 638 -6.10 -36.34 20.34
C LYS A 638 -5.66 -35.07 19.60
N TRP A 639 -5.13 -35.22 18.40
CA TRP A 639 -4.81 -34.09 17.50
C TRP A 639 -6.03 -33.71 16.67
N ILE A 640 -6.44 -32.44 16.72
CA ILE A 640 -7.56 -31.90 15.95
C ILE A 640 -7.07 -30.75 15.06
N PHE A 641 -7.20 -30.92 13.74
CA PHE A 641 -6.99 -29.84 12.78
C PHE A 641 -8.27 -29.03 12.60
N ASN A 642 -8.18 -27.70 12.70
CA ASN A 642 -9.35 -26.83 12.48
C ASN A 642 -9.74 -26.84 10.99
N SER A 643 -11.04 -26.82 10.66
CA SER A 643 -11.50 -26.77 9.25
C SER A 643 -11.12 -25.42 8.60
N PRO A 644 -10.76 -25.35 7.29
CA PRO A 644 -10.37 -24.10 6.61
C PRO A 644 -11.42 -22.97 6.70
N ALA A 645 -12.70 -23.34 6.85
CA ALA A 645 -13.82 -22.40 7.01
C ALA A 645 -14.06 -21.95 8.48
N ALA A 646 -13.33 -22.52 9.43
CA ALA A 646 -13.51 -22.33 10.88
C ALA A 646 -12.41 -21.45 11.53
N SER A 647 -11.84 -20.49 10.81
CA SER A 647 -10.85 -19.53 11.34
C SER A 647 -11.33 -18.75 12.58
N HIS A 648 -12.65 -18.67 12.80
CA HIS A 648 -13.27 -18.07 13.97
C HIS A 648 -13.04 -18.86 15.28
N GLN A 649 -12.74 -20.16 15.22
CA GLN A 649 -12.46 -20.98 16.41
C GLN A 649 -11.07 -20.67 17.01
N GLY A 650 -10.13 -20.13 16.21
CA GLY A 650 -8.76 -19.77 16.60
C GLY A 650 -8.52 -18.32 17.03
N GLY A 651 -9.49 -17.43 16.80
CA GLY A 651 -9.27 -15.98 16.79
C GLY A 651 -8.81 -15.31 18.10
N ILE A 652 -8.91 -15.99 19.25
CA ILE A 652 -8.54 -15.41 20.56
C ILE A 652 -7.04 -15.59 20.86
N TRP A 653 -6.40 -16.69 20.41
CA TRP A 653 -4.95 -16.83 20.51
C TRP A 653 -4.24 -16.28 19.27
N GLU A 654 -4.85 -16.38 18.09
CA GLU A 654 -4.25 -15.93 16.81
C GLU A 654 -3.83 -14.43 16.82
N ARG A 655 -4.63 -13.56 17.44
CA ARG A 655 -4.29 -12.12 17.55
C ARG A 655 -3.09 -11.86 18.45
N GLN A 656 -2.94 -12.62 19.54
CA GLN A 656 -1.81 -12.49 20.46
C GLN A 656 -0.53 -13.00 19.79
N ILE A 657 -0.63 -14.16 19.13
CA ILE A 657 0.44 -14.78 18.35
C ILE A 657 0.91 -13.84 17.24
N ARG A 658 -0.01 -13.16 16.54
CA ARG A 658 0.33 -12.20 15.47
C ARG A 658 1.16 -11.02 15.98
N THR A 659 0.86 -10.49 17.16
CA THR A 659 1.63 -9.40 17.78
C THR A 659 3.01 -9.88 18.21
N VAL A 660 3.11 -11.04 18.87
CA VAL A 660 4.39 -11.64 19.27
C VAL A 660 5.27 -11.93 18.04
N ARG A 661 4.71 -12.57 17.01
CA ARG A 661 5.40 -12.85 15.73
C ARG A 661 5.95 -11.59 15.08
N ARG A 662 5.16 -10.50 15.05
CA ARG A 662 5.58 -9.23 14.46
C ARG A 662 6.76 -8.64 15.20
N ILE A 663 6.72 -8.63 16.54
CA ILE A 663 7.78 -8.05 17.36
C ILE A 663 9.05 -8.91 17.24
N LEU A 664 8.95 -10.23 17.36
CA LEU A 664 10.09 -11.15 17.22
C LEU A 664 10.70 -11.09 15.81
N GLY A 665 9.87 -11.09 14.76
CA GLY A 665 10.34 -11.00 13.38
C GLY A 665 11.04 -9.67 13.05
N ALA A 666 10.65 -8.57 13.70
CA ALA A 666 11.33 -7.29 13.55
C ALA A 666 12.67 -7.24 14.30
N LEU A 667 12.76 -7.87 15.48
CA LEU A 667 13.98 -7.87 16.29
C LEU A 667 15.05 -8.84 15.76
N LEU A 668 14.64 -10.01 15.30
CA LEU A 668 15.54 -11.08 14.87
C LEU A 668 16.01 -10.95 13.41
N LYS A 669 15.42 -10.04 12.61
CA LYS A 669 15.94 -9.71 11.26
C LYS A 669 17.14 -8.76 11.28
N GLU A 670 17.28 -7.98 12.34
CA GLU A 670 18.33 -6.97 12.45
C GLU A 670 19.64 -7.55 13.01
N GLN A 671 19.64 -8.77 13.57
CA GLN A 671 20.77 -9.34 14.32
C GLN A 671 20.90 -10.87 14.14
N THR A 672 22.13 -11.37 13.99
CA THR A 672 22.41 -12.82 13.92
C THR A 672 22.73 -13.37 15.31
N LEU A 673 21.95 -14.35 15.78
CA LEU A 673 22.17 -15.05 17.07
C LEU A 673 22.82 -16.43 16.86
N THR A 674 23.34 -17.04 17.93
CA THR A 674 23.71 -18.47 17.96
C THR A 674 22.59 -19.32 18.57
N ASP A 675 22.57 -20.64 18.32
CA ASP A 675 21.46 -21.53 18.74
C ASP A 675 21.12 -21.37 20.24
N ASP A 676 22.12 -21.39 21.11
CA ASP A 676 21.98 -21.23 22.57
C ASP A 676 21.44 -19.85 22.97
N SER A 677 21.87 -18.79 22.27
CA SER A 677 21.41 -17.42 22.51
C SER A 677 19.97 -17.20 22.03
N LEU A 678 19.58 -17.82 20.92
CA LEU A 678 18.19 -17.80 20.44
C LEU A 678 17.27 -18.55 21.42
N GLN A 679 17.70 -19.71 21.91
CA GLN A 679 16.95 -20.48 22.90
C GLN A 679 16.76 -19.68 24.20
N THR A 680 17.83 -19.08 24.72
CA THR A 680 17.78 -18.25 25.93
C THR A 680 16.88 -17.03 25.76
N PHE A 681 16.99 -16.33 24.63
CA PHE A 681 16.15 -15.19 24.31
C PHE A 681 14.66 -15.56 24.26
N LEU A 682 14.31 -16.69 23.65
CA LEU A 682 12.90 -17.13 23.60
C LEU A 682 12.37 -17.55 24.97
N CYS A 683 13.20 -18.09 25.86
CA CYS A 683 12.81 -18.33 27.26
C CYS A 683 12.51 -17.02 28.02
N GLU A 684 13.28 -15.96 27.79
CA GLU A 684 13.02 -14.64 28.41
C GLU A 684 11.74 -14.00 27.84
N VAL A 685 11.52 -14.13 26.53
CA VAL A 685 10.28 -13.71 25.87
C VAL A 685 9.07 -14.47 26.43
N GLU A 686 9.17 -15.78 26.63
CA GLU A 686 8.13 -16.59 27.27
C GLU A 686 7.78 -16.06 28.66
N SER A 687 8.80 -15.79 29.50
CA SER A 687 8.61 -15.25 30.84
C SER A 687 7.89 -13.90 30.83
N ILE A 688 8.28 -13.01 29.91
CA ILE A 688 7.66 -11.69 29.70
C ILE A 688 6.18 -11.83 29.31
N ILE A 689 5.86 -12.73 28.38
CA ILE A 689 4.48 -12.93 27.89
C ILE A 689 3.61 -13.52 29.00
N ASN A 690 4.14 -14.43 29.81
CA ASN A 690 3.40 -15.05 30.91
C ASN A 690 3.32 -14.16 32.18
N GLY A 691 4.05 -13.04 32.24
CA GLY A 691 3.93 -12.04 33.32
C GLY A 691 2.71 -11.11 33.19
N ARG A 692 1.83 -11.33 32.19
CA ARG A 692 0.68 -10.46 31.93
C ARG A 692 -0.51 -10.76 32.86
N PRO A 693 -1.34 -9.77 33.22
CA PRO A 693 -2.54 -10.02 34.01
C PRO A 693 -3.63 -10.76 33.21
N ILE A 694 -4.25 -11.76 33.85
CA ILE A 694 -5.44 -12.50 33.39
C ILE A 694 -6.72 -11.77 33.82
N THR A 695 -6.69 -11.09 34.98
CA THR A 695 -7.80 -10.33 35.56
C THR A 695 -7.72 -8.83 35.23
N SER A 696 -8.83 -8.11 35.37
CA SER A 696 -8.89 -6.66 35.16
C SER A 696 -8.06 -5.90 36.19
N VAL A 697 -7.21 -5.00 35.72
CA VAL A 697 -6.43 -4.09 36.58
C VAL A 697 -7.37 -3.00 37.10
N SER A 698 -7.48 -2.87 38.43
CA SER A 698 -8.32 -1.85 39.06
C SER A 698 -7.67 -0.46 39.04
N ASP A 699 -8.50 0.58 39.05
CA ASP A 699 -8.08 1.98 39.20
C ASP A 699 -7.91 2.38 40.68
N ASP A 700 -8.29 1.51 41.63
CA ASP A 700 -8.15 1.75 43.07
C ASP A 700 -6.79 1.23 43.58
N PRO A 701 -5.94 2.07 44.20
CA PRO A 701 -4.66 1.65 44.78
C PRO A 701 -4.77 0.69 45.98
N CYS A 702 -5.99 0.44 46.50
CA CYS A 702 -6.24 -0.55 47.55
C CYS A 702 -6.66 -1.94 47.04
N ASP A 703 -6.76 -2.15 45.72
CA ASP A 703 -7.18 -3.44 45.15
C ASP A 703 -6.05 -4.48 45.04
N ILE A 704 -6.44 -5.76 45.01
CA ILE A 704 -5.54 -6.93 45.00
C ILE A 704 -4.75 -7.00 43.67
N GLU A 705 -3.47 -7.39 43.75
CA GLU A 705 -2.59 -7.58 42.59
C GLU A 705 -3.22 -8.55 41.56
N PRO A 706 -3.24 -8.20 40.25
CA PRO A 706 -3.90 -9.03 39.25
C PRO A 706 -3.17 -10.36 39.01
N LEU A 707 -3.94 -11.45 38.87
CA LEU A 707 -3.41 -12.79 38.67
C LEU A 707 -2.74 -12.92 37.29
N THR A 708 -1.53 -13.47 37.20
CA THR A 708 -0.81 -13.69 35.93
C THR A 708 -0.64 -15.19 35.62
N PRO A 709 -0.43 -15.60 34.36
CA PRO A 709 -0.07 -16.99 34.05
C PRO A 709 1.19 -17.47 34.78
N ASN A 710 2.17 -16.59 35.01
CA ASN A 710 3.35 -16.91 35.82
C ASN A 710 2.99 -17.23 37.29
N HIS A 711 1.98 -16.58 37.87
CA HIS A 711 1.49 -16.94 39.21
C HIS A 711 0.98 -18.38 39.25
N LEU A 712 0.31 -18.84 38.18
CA LEU A 712 -0.23 -20.20 38.08
C LEU A 712 0.84 -21.24 37.68
N LEU A 713 1.84 -20.85 36.90
CA LEU A 713 2.88 -21.76 36.41
C LEU A 713 4.09 -21.90 37.35
N LEU A 714 4.49 -20.81 38.00
CA LEU A 714 5.69 -20.76 38.85
C LEU A 714 5.35 -20.77 40.33
N MET A 715 4.08 -20.51 40.70
CA MET A 715 3.61 -20.31 42.08
C MET A 715 4.46 -19.31 42.89
N LYS A 716 5.05 -18.32 42.19
CA LYS A 716 5.88 -17.24 42.76
C LYS A 716 5.22 -15.90 42.48
N THR A 717 5.19 -15.02 43.48
CA THR A 717 4.53 -13.70 43.46
C THR A 717 5.44 -12.53 43.10
N GLN A 718 6.75 -12.74 42.91
CA GLN A 718 7.68 -11.66 42.56
C GLN A 718 8.05 -11.67 41.08
N PRO A 719 8.01 -10.52 40.38
CA PRO A 719 8.59 -10.39 39.05
C PRO A 719 10.11 -10.46 39.14
N ASN A 720 10.74 -11.32 38.36
CA ASN A 720 12.19 -11.30 38.18
C ASN A 720 12.58 -10.01 37.45
N MET A 721 13.25 -9.07 38.12
CA MET A 721 13.85 -7.92 37.45
C MET A 721 15.11 -8.36 36.68
N PRO A 722 15.32 -7.91 35.43
CA PRO A 722 16.54 -8.20 34.70
C PRO A 722 17.75 -7.57 35.39
N PRO A 723 18.92 -8.24 35.40
CA PRO A 723 20.09 -7.78 36.14
C PRO A 723 20.84 -6.67 35.39
N GLY A 724 20.37 -5.41 35.48
CA GLY A 724 21.18 -4.22 35.19
C GLY A 724 20.62 -3.25 34.15
N ILE A 725 21.41 -2.22 33.85
CA ILE A 725 21.13 -1.19 32.82
C ILE A 725 21.88 -1.60 31.54
N PHE A 726 21.15 -1.89 30.47
CA PHE A 726 21.72 -2.34 29.19
C PHE A 726 21.64 -1.24 28.12
N ASN A 727 22.75 -1.05 27.39
CA ASN A 727 22.91 0.02 26.40
C ASN A 727 23.00 -0.54 24.98
N LYS A 728 22.84 0.31 23.96
CA LYS A 728 22.92 -0.08 22.54
C LYS A 728 24.28 -0.68 22.17
N ASP A 729 25.34 -0.36 22.91
CA ASP A 729 26.68 -0.92 22.70
C ASP A 729 26.78 -2.40 23.12
N ASP A 730 25.85 -2.89 23.95
CA ASP A 730 25.78 -4.31 24.35
C ASP A 730 25.31 -5.24 23.20
N LEU A 731 24.81 -4.68 22.09
CA LEU A 731 24.54 -5.42 20.84
C LEU A 731 25.79 -6.07 20.25
N TYR A 732 26.95 -5.42 20.41
CA TYR A 732 28.25 -5.86 19.88
C TYR A 732 29.19 -6.38 20.97
N ALA A 733 28.68 -6.58 22.19
CA ALA A 733 29.49 -7.05 23.30
C ALA A 733 30.01 -8.49 23.04
N ARG A 734 31.29 -8.75 23.35
CA ARG A 734 31.85 -10.12 23.36
C ARG A 734 31.06 -11.06 24.30
N LYS A 735 30.38 -10.51 25.30
CA LYS A 735 29.55 -11.24 26.28
C LYS A 735 28.12 -11.43 25.74
N ARG A 736 27.87 -12.57 25.09
CA ARG A 736 26.57 -12.87 24.41
C ARG A 736 25.33 -12.80 25.31
N TRP A 737 25.45 -13.07 26.61
CA TRP A 737 24.32 -12.94 27.54
C TRP A 737 23.82 -11.48 27.68
N ARG A 738 24.70 -10.48 27.50
CA ARG A 738 24.30 -9.06 27.51
C ARG A 738 23.52 -8.68 26.25
N GLN A 739 23.89 -9.28 25.11
CA GLN A 739 23.17 -9.12 23.85
C GLN A 739 21.74 -9.68 23.98
N VAL A 740 21.57 -10.86 24.58
CA VAL A 740 20.26 -11.47 24.84
C VAL A 740 19.40 -10.59 25.76
N GLN A 741 19.95 -10.13 26.87
CA GLN A 741 19.26 -9.24 27.81
C GLN A 741 18.84 -7.91 27.19
N TYR A 742 19.71 -7.29 26.38
CA TYR A 742 19.36 -6.08 25.62
C TYR A 742 18.20 -6.32 24.65
N LEU A 743 18.18 -7.47 23.95
CA LEU A 743 17.09 -7.84 23.06
C LEU A 743 15.79 -8.10 23.82
N ALA A 744 15.86 -8.72 25.01
CA ALA A 744 14.70 -8.93 25.87
C ALA A 744 14.14 -7.62 26.42
N ASP A 745 14.99 -6.67 26.80
CA ASP A 745 14.58 -5.31 27.18
C ASP A 745 13.90 -4.57 26.04
N LEU A 746 14.43 -4.70 24.82
CA LEU A 746 13.84 -4.10 23.63
C LEU A 746 12.49 -4.78 23.28
N PHE A 747 12.40 -6.10 23.44
CA PHE A 747 11.14 -6.85 23.32
C PHE A 747 10.13 -6.37 24.37
N TRP A 748 10.52 -6.25 25.64
CA TRP A 748 9.66 -5.73 26.72
C TRP A 748 9.14 -4.34 26.38
N ARG A 749 10.01 -3.39 26.00
CA ARG A 749 9.59 -2.01 25.63
C ARG A 749 8.61 -2.00 24.46
N ARG A 750 8.86 -2.79 23.41
CA ARG A 750 7.95 -2.91 22.25
C ARG A 750 6.64 -3.60 22.65
N TRP A 751 6.71 -4.67 23.44
CA TRP A 751 5.55 -5.40 23.97
C TRP A 751 4.67 -4.51 24.84
N THR A 752 5.21 -3.78 25.82
CA THR A 752 4.45 -2.83 26.64
C THR A 752 3.82 -1.71 25.80
N ARG A 753 4.49 -1.23 24.76
CA ARG A 753 3.98 -0.18 23.86
C ARG A 753 2.87 -0.68 22.92
N GLU A 754 2.94 -1.93 22.47
CA GLU A 754 2.03 -2.48 21.45
C GLU A 754 0.89 -3.32 22.05
N TYR A 755 1.10 -3.97 23.20
CA TYR A 755 0.14 -4.89 23.81
C TYR A 755 -0.67 -4.26 24.96
N LEU A 756 -0.05 -3.47 25.85
CA LEU A 756 -0.72 -2.87 27.02
C LEU A 756 -1.96 -2.00 26.66
N PRO A 757 -1.99 -1.28 25.51
CA PRO A 757 -3.19 -0.55 25.06
C PRO A 757 -4.41 -1.44 24.77
N LEU A 758 -4.18 -2.72 24.43
CA LEU A 758 -5.25 -3.68 24.10
C LEU A 758 -5.94 -4.24 25.35
N LEU A 759 -5.30 -4.17 26.52
CA LEU A 759 -5.84 -4.67 27.79
C LEU A 759 -6.79 -3.69 28.50
N GLN A 760 -6.82 -2.42 28.09
CA GLN A 760 -7.70 -1.38 28.68
C GLN A 760 -9.04 -1.23 27.95
N GLU A 761 -9.32 -2.06 26.96
CA GLU A 761 -10.60 -2.05 26.25
C GLU A 761 -11.60 -3.01 26.92
N ARG A 762 -12.72 -2.48 27.42
CA ARG A 762 -13.93 -3.29 27.60
C ARG A 762 -14.51 -3.56 26.22
N GLN A 763 -14.32 -4.76 25.69
CA GLN A 763 -15.01 -5.24 24.49
C GLN A 763 -16.15 -6.17 24.90
N LYS A 764 -17.33 -6.01 24.29
CA LYS A 764 -18.37 -7.04 24.25
C LYS A 764 -18.05 -8.01 23.12
#